data_AF-A0AA39LII0-F1
#
_entry.id   AF-A0AA39LII0-F1
#
_cell.length_a   1.000
_cell.length_b   1.000
_cell.length_c   1.000
_cell.angle_alpha   90.00
_cell.angle_beta   90.00
_cell.angle_gamma   90.00
#
_symmetry.space_group_name_H-M   'P 1'
#
loop_
_entity.id
_entity.type
_entity.pdbx_description
1 polymer ?
#
loop_
_entity_poly.entity_id
_entity_poly.type
_entity_poly.pdbx_seq_one_letter_code
_entity_poly.pdbx_strand_id
1 'polypeptide(L)'
;MKYRRFFVALVLMVTAFLCVHYFLGFEDEPPNKPQTKQESFDPPLMENSCRFPLVEPLERNIHEYVNLFKAVHCGTDMPNLASVDENNVLTIHYELEPWKQSRTPSFRCEYQSLSGGLSPNIMNYVLSEERIEVKPNEPVFVPHDQFVVTCRNTSLVGFLNGIRKVNDSVIYVNTFAGFSRTKQIPTVSADPNKPSLAILVLDSTAHNQFVRHMPKTIEFMQKLGFITLNGYVKVGDNSAVNLLPVLGGRSILPKIGGDGSEVLPEGEVVNLENVDFLFDFMKERKCVTLFNDDILDVRRGLFHYPNETFLGFRRSPADYYFRPFHLYNTRNLVFPINGGQCMKNGDINVERYLDIWERFSLLHKDKCHFSFNFLTGLTHDESSNLGAIDNRLRTSLESLFANDAMKSTAFVIMGDHGNRIGSIQRSYVGRVEERMPMFSIYLPEAFRITHPQYIQNLMFNANRLTSNFDVHATLKQIAMGIFGSEATALRGTSLLTERIPVERTCEQAGVPPNFCVCMDEKPLGRLNRQSTEFTGVRAALKESLTKFPCLNAHRLTIKDDRLQTLVLNQMVRHGLRNASAYDKVKNVQAAMEILFFDVNASVRTFYTQKTVDLRARVKHYVKEFTFEVASFVAVVFSEKLNATTPIDLKLICNTVDT
;
A
#
# COMPACT_ATOMS: atom_id res chain seq x y z
N MET A 1 52.40 -43.06 22.95
CA MET A 1 52.45 -41.90 22.02
C MET A 1 51.22 -41.70 21.12
N LYS A 2 50.41 -42.72 20.79
CA LYS A 2 49.22 -42.55 19.92
C LYS A 2 48.01 -41.85 20.59
N TYR A 3 47.77 -42.07 21.89
CA TYR A 3 46.66 -41.43 22.61
C TYR A 3 46.84 -39.93 22.89
N ARG A 4 48.10 -39.47 23.01
CA ARG A 4 48.40 -38.05 23.28
C ARG A 4 48.14 -37.15 22.06
N ARG A 5 48.27 -37.69 20.84
CA ARG A 5 47.95 -36.95 19.59
C ARG A 5 46.45 -36.84 19.35
N PHE A 6 45.68 -37.87 19.71
CA PHE A 6 44.21 -37.83 19.63
C PHE A 6 43.61 -36.84 20.64
N PHE A 7 44.16 -36.78 21.86
CA PHE A 7 43.69 -35.84 22.88
C PHE A 7 43.98 -34.38 22.49
N VAL A 8 45.15 -34.10 21.93
CA VAL A 8 45.50 -32.75 21.45
C VAL A 8 44.65 -32.34 20.25
N ALA A 9 44.36 -33.26 19.31
CA ALA A 9 43.47 -32.97 18.19
C ALA A 9 42.02 -32.71 18.62
N LEU A 10 41.52 -33.45 19.62
CA LEU A 10 40.18 -33.25 20.18
C LEU A 10 40.08 -31.91 20.92
N VAL A 11 41.09 -31.56 21.72
CA VAL A 11 41.14 -30.26 22.41
C VAL A 11 41.20 -29.11 21.40
N LEU A 12 42.00 -29.23 20.33
CA LEU A 12 42.08 -28.21 19.28
C LEU A 12 40.75 -28.04 18.52
N MET A 13 40.04 -29.14 18.21
CA MET A 13 38.70 -29.05 17.61
C MET A 13 37.69 -28.40 18.54
N VAL A 14 37.68 -28.75 19.83
CA VAL A 14 36.75 -28.16 20.80
C VAL A 14 37.05 -26.67 21.02
N THR A 15 38.33 -26.27 21.07
CA THR A 15 38.70 -24.85 21.15
C THR A 15 38.37 -24.07 19.88
N ALA A 16 38.48 -24.69 18.70
CA ALA A 16 38.07 -24.07 17.44
C ALA A 16 36.54 -23.92 17.36
N PHE A 17 35.78 -24.91 17.83
CA PHE A 17 34.31 -24.85 17.88
C PHE A 17 33.82 -23.80 18.88
N LEU A 18 34.48 -23.68 20.04
CA LEU A 18 34.18 -22.65 21.03
C LEU A 18 34.58 -21.25 20.56
N CYS A 19 35.69 -21.10 19.81
CA CYS A 19 36.04 -19.81 19.19
C CYS A 19 35.04 -19.41 18.10
N VAL A 20 34.57 -20.36 17.27
CA VAL A 20 33.55 -20.07 16.24
C VAL A 20 32.21 -19.69 16.88
N HIS A 21 31.83 -20.29 18.01
CA HIS A 21 30.66 -19.84 18.79
C HIS A 21 30.88 -18.47 19.46
N TYR A 22 32.09 -18.18 19.94
CA TYR A 22 32.42 -16.89 20.55
C TYR A 22 32.45 -15.74 19.51
N PHE A 23 32.84 -16.02 18.27
CA PHE A 23 32.84 -15.04 17.17
C PHE A 23 31.51 -14.92 16.41
N LEU A 24 30.59 -15.89 16.54
CA LEU A 24 29.25 -15.84 15.94
C LEU A 24 28.15 -15.43 16.93
N GLY A 25 28.51 -15.12 18.18
CA GLY A 25 27.59 -14.77 19.26
C GLY A 25 27.82 -13.37 19.82
N PHE A 26 27.83 -12.35 18.96
CA PHE A 26 27.71 -10.94 19.35
C PHE A 26 26.94 -10.21 18.25
N GLU A 27 25.61 -10.22 18.34
CA GLU A 27 24.83 -9.08 17.87
C GLU A 27 25.06 -7.96 18.90
N ASP A 28 25.92 -7.01 18.57
CA ASP A 28 26.05 -5.78 19.35
C ASP A 28 24.72 -5.03 19.30
N GLU A 29 23.98 -5.05 20.41
CA GLU A 29 22.96 -4.03 20.68
C GLU A 29 23.62 -2.65 20.61
N PRO A 30 23.13 -1.71 19.77
CA PRO A 30 23.68 -0.37 19.76
C PRO A 30 23.46 0.28 21.14
N PRO A 31 24.40 1.13 21.59
CA PRO A 31 24.35 1.70 22.93
C PRO A 31 23.05 2.49 23.10
N ASN A 32 22.34 2.18 24.19
CA ASN A 32 21.15 2.87 24.69
C ASN A 32 21.31 4.40 24.56
N LYS A 33 20.85 4.97 23.44
CA LYS A 33 20.46 6.36 23.40
C LYS A 33 19.30 6.50 24.38
N PRO A 34 19.25 7.56 25.19
CA PRO A 34 18.10 7.79 26.06
C PRO A 34 16.87 7.84 25.16
N GLN A 35 16.07 6.78 25.19
CA GLN A 35 14.72 6.82 24.68
C GLN A 35 14.03 7.90 25.52
N THR A 36 13.93 9.10 24.97
CA THR A 36 12.85 10.00 25.36
C THR A 36 11.60 9.16 25.28
N LYS A 37 11.01 8.83 26.44
CA LYS A 37 9.68 8.27 26.56
C LYS A 37 8.74 9.23 25.83
N GLN A 38 8.57 8.98 24.54
CA GLN A 38 7.57 9.63 23.74
C GLN A 38 6.28 8.93 24.17
N GLU A 39 5.60 9.53 25.15
CA GLU A 39 4.27 9.10 25.57
C GLU A 39 3.38 9.11 24.33
N SER A 40 3.16 7.93 23.73
CA SER A 40 2.26 7.74 22.61
C SER A 40 0.83 7.84 23.12
N PHE A 41 0.34 9.06 23.27
CA PHE A 41 -1.09 9.30 23.37
C PHE A 41 -1.68 9.15 21.96
N ASP A 42 -1.88 7.91 21.51
CA ASP A 42 -2.73 7.65 20.35
C ASP A 42 -4.14 8.09 20.75
N PRO A 43 -4.73 9.12 20.11
CA PRO A 43 -6.11 9.48 20.39
C PRO A 43 -6.99 8.29 20.01
N PRO A 44 -7.85 7.81 20.91
CA PRO A 44 -8.57 6.59 20.64
C PRO A 44 -9.70 6.84 19.66
N LEU A 45 -9.80 5.89 18.75
CA LEU A 45 -10.75 5.79 17.65
C LEU A 45 -12.23 6.02 18.02
N MET A 46 -12.58 5.88 19.30
CA MET A 46 -13.94 6.03 19.83
C MET A 46 -14.40 7.49 20.00
N GLU A 47 -13.51 8.48 19.91
CA GLU A 47 -13.88 9.90 20.08
C GLU A 47 -14.55 10.54 18.86
N ASN A 48 -14.40 9.94 17.67
CA ASN A 48 -14.91 10.52 16.44
C ASN A 48 -16.44 10.60 16.41
N SER A 49 -16.98 11.72 15.95
CA SER A 49 -18.40 11.83 15.58
C SER A 49 -18.71 10.95 14.37
N CYS A 50 -17.81 10.90 13.38
CA CYS A 50 -17.83 9.86 12.36
C CYS A 50 -17.42 8.51 12.99
N ARG A 51 -18.40 7.70 13.40
CA ARG A 51 -18.16 6.36 13.93
C ARG A 51 -18.06 5.36 12.79
N PHE A 52 -16.89 5.26 12.15
CA PHE A 52 -16.67 4.23 11.13
C PHE A 52 -16.58 2.82 11.74
N PRO A 53 -16.98 1.77 10.99
CA PRO A 53 -17.04 0.40 11.51
C PRO A 53 -15.66 -0.15 11.83
N LEU A 54 -15.55 -0.83 12.97
CA LEU A 54 -14.36 -1.58 13.38
C LEU A 54 -14.53 -3.03 12.95
N VAL A 55 -13.90 -3.37 11.83
CA VAL A 55 -13.94 -4.70 11.23
C VAL A 55 -12.56 -5.35 11.32
N GLU A 56 -12.51 -6.61 11.72
CA GLU A 56 -11.25 -7.35 11.82
C GLU A 56 -10.79 -7.82 10.42
N PRO A 57 -9.47 -8.00 10.20
CA PRO A 57 -8.97 -8.52 8.92
C PRO A 57 -9.56 -9.89 8.56
N LEU A 58 -9.82 -10.77 9.53
CA LEU A 58 -10.39 -12.11 9.31
C LEU A 58 -11.83 -12.23 9.85
N GLU A 59 -12.65 -11.20 9.59
CA GLU A 59 -14.05 -11.15 10.01
C GLU A 59 -14.87 -12.33 9.46
N ARG A 60 -15.81 -12.87 10.24
CA ARG A 60 -16.49 -14.14 9.92
C ARG A 60 -17.21 -14.13 8.57
N ASN A 61 -17.83 -13.00 8.22
CA ASN A 61 -18.63 -12.87 7.00
C ASN A 61 -17.80 -12.62 5.72
N ILE A 62 -16.47 -12.54 5.82
CA ILE A 62 -15.59 -12.46 4.65
C ILE A 62 -14.86 -13.78 4.35
N HIS A 63 -14.89 -14.73 5.28
CA HIS A 63 -14.09 -15.94 5.24
C HIS A 63 -14.38 -16.85 4.02
N GLU A 64 -15.61 -16.84 3.51
CA GLU A 64 -16.00 -17.61 2.31
C GLU A 64 -15.58 -16.92 0.99
N TYR A 65 -15.12 -15.68 1.05
CA TYR A 65 -14.79 -14.86 -0.12
C TYR A 65 -13.29 -14.61 -0.29
N VAL A 66 -12.46 -15.10 0.62
CA VAL A 66 -11.02 -14.83 0.65
C VAL A 66 -10.22 -16.11 0.54
N ASN A 67 -9.26 -16.13 -0.38
CA ASN A 67 -8.25 -17.17 -0.46
C ASN A 67 -6.90 -16.65 0.05
N LEU A 68 -6.12 -17.48 0.73
CA LEU A 68 -4.80 -17.07 1.23
C LEU A 68 -3.69 -17.62 0.32
N PHE A 69 -3.57 -17.06 -0.89
CA PHE A 69 -2.45 -17.37 -1.77
C PHE A 69 -1.14 -16.85 -1.18
N LYS A 70 -0.10 -17.71 -1.16
CA LYS A 70 1.21 -17.39 -0.55
C LYS A 70 2.36 -17.33 -1.54
N ALA A 71 2.18 -17.89 -2.73
CA ALA A 71 3.19 -17.88 -3.78
C ALA A 71 2.53 -18.08 -5.14
N VAL A 72 3.18 -17.55 -6.17
CA VAL A 72 2.89 -17.83 -7.57
C VAL A 72 4.13 -18.51 -8.15
N HIS A 73 3.93 -19.58 -8.92
CA HIS A 73 5.01 -20.28 -9.61
C HIS A 73 4.82 -20.18 -11.11
N CYS A 74 5.78 -19.55 -11.79
CA CYS A 74 5.77 -19.35 -13.22
C CYS A 74 6.86 -20.23 -13.86
N GLY A 75 6.45 -21.32 -14.51
CA GLY A 75 7.38 -22.20 -15.21
C GLY A 75 7.79 -21.63 -16.57
N THR A 76 9.01 -21.90 -17.01
CA THR A 76 9.49 -21.55 -18.35
C THR A 76 10.50 -22.56 -18.89
N ASP A 77 10.49 -22.73 -20.20
CA ASP A 77 11.55 -23.41 -20.97
C ASP A 77 12.50 -22.40 -21.64
N MET A 78 12.25 -21.09 -21.47
CA MET A 78 13.09 -20.04 -22.04
C MET A 78 14.45 -20.04 -21.33
N PRO A 79 15.58 -20.09 -22.08
CA PRO A 79 16.90 -19.97 -21.49
C PRO A 79 17.10 -18.59 -20.86
N ASN A 80 17.82 -18.49 -19.76
CA ASN A 80 18.25 -17.23 -19.19
C ASN A 80 19.56 -16.78 -19.86
N LEU A 81 19.46 -15.87 -20.84
CA LEU A 81 20.61 -15.45 -21.68
C LEU A 81 21.03 -13.99 -21.51
N ALA A 82 20.29 -13.16 -20.77
CA ALA A 82 20.63 -11.75 -20.64
C ALA A 82 20.28 -11.19 -19.27
N SER A 83 21.15 -10.31 -18.77
CA SER A 83 20.96 -9.55 -17.54
C SER A 83 21.41 -8.10 -17.73
N VAL A 84 20.85 -7.20 -16.93
CA VAL A 84 21.18 -5.77 -16.93
C VAL A 84 21.45 -5.35 -15.49
N ASP A 85 22.60 -4.72 -15.26
CA ASP A 85 23.00 -4.25 -13.95
C ASP A 85 22.40 -2.87 -13.58
N GLU A 86 22.82 -2.32 -12.44
CA GLU A 86 22.41 -1.00 -11.94
C GLU A 86 22.96 0.18 -12.75
N ASN A 87 24.00 -0.04 -13.56
CA ASN A 87 24.62 0.97 -14.43
C ASN A 87 24.08 0.90 -15.86
N ASN A 88 23.01 0.14 -16.09
CA ASN A 88 22.39 -0.09 -17.40
C ASN A 88 23.34 -0.80 -18.40
N VAL A 89 24.23 -1.64 -17.88
CA VAL A 89 25.12 -2.49 -18.68
C VAL A 89 24.44 -3.83 -18.92
N LEU A 90 24.18 -4.11 -20.18
CA LEU A 90 23.64 -5.38 -20.67
C LEU A 90 24.79 -6.38 -20.85
N THR A 91 24.63 -7.57 -20.27
CA THR A 91 25.51 -8.71 -20.52
C THR A 91 24.70 -9.87 -21.08
N ILE A 92 25.10 -10.34 -22.25
CA ILE A 92 24.60 -11.61 -22.81
C ILE A 92 25.47 -12.72 -22.25
N HIS A 93 24.86 -13.74 -21.66
CA HIS A 93 25.56 -14.90 -21.12
C HIS A 93 25.03 -16.19 -21.74
N TYR A 94 25.77 -17.27 -21.53
CA TYR A 94 25.25 -18.60 -21.77
C TYR A 94 24.30 -19.02 -20.65
N GLU A 95 23.57 -20.10 -20.87
CA GLU A 95 22.66 -20.64 -19.88
C GLU A 95 23.41 -20.97 -18.57
N LEU A 96 22.89 -20.50 -17.44
CA LEU A 96 23.59 -20.68 -16.14
C LEU A 96 23.68 -22.15 -15.74
N GLU A 97 22.63 -22.93 -16.03
CA GLU A 97 22.59 -24.36 -15.73
C GLU A 97 23.37 -25.18 -16.77
N PRO A 98 24.46 -25.88 -16.39
CA PRO A 98 25.31 -26.59 -17.34
C PRO A 98 24.57 -27.65 -18.18
N TRP A 99 23.58 -28.33 -17.60
CA TRP A 99 22.79 -29.32 -18.34
C TRP A 99 21.86 -28.69 -19.38
N LYS A 100 21.39 -27.45 -19.17
CA LYS A 100 20.59 -26.72 -20.15
C LYS A 100 21.45 -26.11 -21.26
N GLN A 101 22.72 -25.76 -21.00
CA GLN A 101 23.64 -25.25 -22.03
C GLN A 101 23.75 -26.18 -23.25
N SER A 102 23.79 -27.50 -23.02
CA SER A 102 23.84 -28.50 -24.11
C SER A 102 22.61 -28.47 -25.03
N ARG A 103 21.49 -27.91 -24.55
CA ARG A 103 20.22 -27.77 -25.28
C ARG A 103 20.04 -26.38 -25.89
N THR A 104 20.81 -25.39 -25.44
CA THR A 104 20.80 -24.05 -26.01
C THR A 104 21.53 -24.07 -27.35
N PRO A 105 20.85 -23.81 -28.48
CA PRO A 105 21.49 -23.79 -29.79
C PRO A 105 22.50 -22.63 -29.89
N SER A 106 23.39 -22.65 -30.87
CA SER A 106 24.16 -21.45 -31.20
C SER A 106 23.20 -20.29 -31.45
N PHE A 107 23.54 -19.09 -30.98
CA PHE A 107 22.64 -17.95 -31.03
C PHE A 107 23.36 -16.63 -31.29
N ARG A 108 22.59 -15.66 -31.77
CA ARG A 108 22.94 -14.23 -31.81
C ARG A 108 21.91 -13.44 -31.02
N CYS A 109 22.35 -12.41 -30.30
CA CYS A 109 21.47 -11.54 -29.54
C CYS A 109 21.59 -10.10 -30.03
N GLU A 110 20.45 -9.41 -30.09
CA GLU A 110 20.36 -8.00 -30.41
C GLU A 110 19.46 -7.29 -29.41
N TYR A 111 19.71 -6.00 -29.16
CA TYR A 111 18.78 -5.14 -28.45
C TYR A 111 18.21 -4.05 -29.35
N GLN A 112 16.99 -3.62 -29.03
CA GLN A 112 16.28 -2.51 -29.67
C GLN A 112 15.66 -1.62 -28.60
N SER A 113 15.75 -0.31 -28.79
CA SER A 113 15.09 0.65 -27.89
C SER A 113 13.56 0.59 -28.06
N LEU A 114 12.85 0.90 -26.97
CA LEU A 114 11.40 0.86 -26.92
C LEU A 114 10.83 2.24 -26.56
N SER A 115 9.83 2.71 -27.30
CA SER A 115 9.21 4.03 -27.13
C SER A 115 7.71 4.01 -27.50
N GLY A 116 7.04 5.17 -27.45
CA GLY A 116 5.62 5.30 -27.80
C GLY A 116 4.71 5.43 -26.56
N GLY A 117 3.49 4.91 -26.65
CA GLY A 117 2.52 4.88 -25.55
C GLY A 117 1.90 6.23 -25.17
N LEU A 118 2.16 7.29 -25.92
CA LEU A 118 1.61 8.63 -25.69
C LEU A 118 0.35 8.89 -26.53
N SER A 119 -0.50 9.79 -26.05
CA SER A 119 -1.68 10.27 -26.77
C SER A 119 -1.30 10.93 -28.10
N PRO A 120 -2.02 10.66 -29.21
CA PRO A 120 -3.27 9.89 -29.32
C PRO A 120 -3.07 8.36 -29.47
N ASN A 121 -1.84 7.90 -29.66
CA ASN A 121 -1.51 6.49 -29.94
C ASN A 121 -1.21 5.69 -28.66
N ILE A 122 -2.06 5.83 -27.63
CA ILE A 122 -1.81 5.30 -26.29
C ILE A 122 -1.63 3.78 -26.21
N MET A 123 -2.11 3.05 -27.20
CA MET A 123 -2.03 1.58 -27.25
C MET A 123 -0.76 1.10 -27.97
N ASN A 124 0.01 1.96 -28.62
CA ASN A 124 1.09 1.54 -29.52
C ASN A 124 2.47 1.81 -28.92
N TYR A 125 3.31 0.77 -28.91
CA TYR A 125 4.75 0.90 -28.71
C TYR A 125 5.47 0.93 -30.07
N VAL A 126 6.69 1.47 -30.09
CA VAL A 126 7.59 1.51 -31.24
C VAL A 126 8.93 0.90 -30.83
N LEU A 127 9.39 -0.08 -31.61
CA LEU A 127 10.77 -0.59 -31.53
C LEU A 127 11.62 0.19 -32.52
N SER A 128 12.84 0.58 -32.15
CA SER A 128 13.77 1.21 -33.09
C SER A 128 14.10 0.28 -34.26
N GLU A 129 14.24 0.84 -35.46
CA GLU A 129 14.71 0.07 -36.62
C GLU A 129 16.15 -0.42 -36.43
N GLU A 130 16.97 0.39 -35.75
CA GLU A 130 18.32 0.02 -35.34
C GLU A 130 18.28 -1.16 -34.37
N ARG A 131 19.07 -2.19 -34.71
CA ARG A 131 19.32 -3.40 -33.93
C ARG A 131 20.80 -3.48 -33.63
N ILE A 132 21.14 -3.50 -32.35
CA ILE A 132 22.53 -3.51 -31.92
C ILE A 132 22.87 -4.92 -31.45
N GLU A 133 23.75 -5.60 -32.18
CA GLU A 133 24.23 -6.93 -31.82
C GLU A 133 25.11 -6.85 -30.57
N VAL A 134 24.90 -7.78 -29.63
CA VAL A 134 25.70 -7.91 -28.42
C VAL A 134 26.27 -9.32 -28.36
N LYS A 135 27.59 -9.41 -28.29
CA LYS A 135 28.29 -10.68 -28.23
C LYS A 135 28.22 -11.27 -26.81
N PRO A 136 28.15 -12.61 -26.68
CA PRO A 136 28.21 -13.26 -25.37
C PRO A 136 29.46 -12.86 -24.58
N ASN A 137 29.29 -12.59 -23.29
CA ASN A 137 30.30 -12.16 -22.33
C ASN A 137 31.03 -10.86 -22.69
N GLU A 138 30.46 -10.02 -23.57
CA GLU A 138 30.93 -8.66 -23.83
C GLU A 138 29.91 -7.67 -23.24
N PRO A 139 30.15 -7.10 -22.04
CA PRO A 139 29.24 -6.14 -21.42
C PRO A 139 29.12 -4.85 -22.26
N VAL A 140 27.88 -4.40 -22.50
CA VAL A 140 27.59 -3.21 -23.33
C VAL A 140 26.67 -2.27 -22.57
N PHE A 141 27.07 -1.00 -22.45
CA PHE A 141 26.19 0.04 -21.94
C PHE A 141 25.05 0.32 -22.92
N VAL A 142 23.80 0.26 -22.43
CA VAL A 142 22.61 0.54 -23.25
C VAL A 142 22.16 1.98 -22.99
N PRO A 143 22.15 2.87 -23.99
CA PRO A 143 21.81 4.30 -23.79
C PRO A 143 20.29 4.57 -23.74
N HIS A 144 19.48 3.58 -23.33
CA HIS A 144 18.02 3.66 -23.34
C HIS A 144 17.40 3.22 -22.01
N ASP A 145 16.33 3.92 -21.61
CA ASP A 145 15.61 3.63 -20.37
C ASP A 145 14.78 2.35 -20.48
N GLN A 146 14.34 1.97 -21.68
CA GLN A 146 13.57 0.76 -21.87
C GLN A 146 13.89 0.16 -23.23
N PHE A 147 14.16 -1.14 -23.24
CA PHE A 147 14.61 -1.85 -24.43
C PHE A 147 14.25 -3.33 -24.37
N VAL A 148 14.28 -3.95 -25.53
CA VAL A 148 13.99 -5.37 -25.71
C VAL A 148 15.26 -6.07 -26.17
N VAL A 149 15.60 -7.18 -25.53
CA VAL A 149 16.67 -8.08 -25.97
C VAL A 149 16.03 -9.29 -26.62
N THR A 150 16.44 -9.60 -27.85
CA THR A 150 15.99 -10.78 -28.58
C THR A 150 17.20 -11.61 -28.97
N CYS A 151 17.21 -12.90 -28.61
CA CYS A 151 18.19 -13.84 -29.12
C CYS A 151 17.53 -14.84 -30.06
N ARG A 152 18.18 -15.07 -31.19
CA ARG A 152 17.73 -15.97 -32.25
C ARG A 152 18.69 -17.13 -32.38
N ASN A 153 18.14 -18.30 -32.65
CA ASN A 153 18.89 -19.46 -33.05
C ASN A 153 19.78 -19.10 -34.26
N THR A 154 20.94 -19.73 -34.40
CA THR A 154 21.84 -19.62 -35.55
C THR A 154 22.43 -20.98 -35.93
N SER A 155 21.82 -22.08 -35.46
CA SER A 155 22.16 -23.44 -35.86
C SER A 155 22.01 -23.59 -37.37
N LEU A 156 22.97 -24.28 -37.98
CA LEU A 156 22.97 -24.54 -39.42
C LEU A 156 21.75 -25.42 -39.77
N VAL A 157 20.89 -24.91 -40.66
CA VAL A 157 19.79 -25.69 -41.26
C VAL A 157 20.27 -26.38 -42.53
N GLY A 158 21.17 -25.74 -43.28
CA GLY A 158 21.77 -26.32 -44.48
C GLY A 158 22.38 -25.25 -45.38
N PHE A 159 22.63 -25.62 -46.63
CA PHE A 159 23.11 -24.70 -47.67
C PHE A 159 22.09 -24.63 -48.80
N LEU A 160 21.69 -23.42 -49.19
CA LEU A 160 20.81 -23.17 -50.34
C LEU A 160 21.59 -22.35 -51.35
N ASN A 161 21.86 -22.91 -52.54
CA ASN A 161 22.68 -22.30 -53.59
C ASN A 161 24.08 -21.86 -53.09
N GLY A 162 24.72 -22.68 -52.25
CA GLY A 162 26.02 -22.38 -51.64
C GLY A 162 25.97 -21.36 -50.49
N ILE A 163 24.81 -20.77 -50.19
CA ILE A 163 24.63 -19.83 -49.09
C ILE A 163 24.26 -20.59 -47.82
N ARG A 164 25.01 -20.38 -46.75
CA ARG A 164 24.73 -20.91 -45.41
C ARG A 164 23.37 -20.41 -44.91
N LYS A 165 22.43 -21.31 -44.65
CA LYS A 165 21.13 -21.00 -44.05
C LYS A 165 21.10 -21.49 -42.61
N VAL A 166 20.75 -20.59 -41.71
CA VAL A 166 20.60 -20.87 -40.28
C VAL A 166 19.13 -20.83 -39.90
N ASN A 167 18.79 -21.53 -38.82
CA ASN A 167 17.53 -21.30 -38.13
C ASN A 167 17.57 -19.86 -37.60
N ASP A 168 16.46 -19.13 -37.61
CA ASP A 168 16.35 -17.75 -37.10
C ASP A 168 15.17 -17.59 -36.12
N SER A 169 14.70 -18.72 -35.55
CA SER A 169 13.67 -18.77 -34.52
C SER A 169 14.13 -18.02 -33.26
N VAL A 170 13.22 -17.24 -32.66
CA VAL A 170 13.47 -16.60 -31.37
C VAL A 170 13.56 -17.68 -30.29
N ILE A 171 14.67 -17.67 -29.55
CA ILE A 171 14.89 -18.59 -28.41
C ILE A 171 14.82 -17.85 -27.08
N TYR A 172 15.06 -16.55 -27.07
CA TYR A 172 14.97 -15.70 -25.90
C TYR A 172 14.39 -14.35 -26.29
N VAL A 173 13.49 -13.84 -25.47
CA VAL A 173 13.01 -12.47 -25.58
C VAL A 173 12.69 -11.96 -24.18
N ASN A 174 13.27 -10.82 -23.82
CA ASN A 174 12.99 -10.17 -22.56
C ASN A 174 13.04 -8.65 -22.71
N THR A 175 12.33 -7.96 -21.83
CA THR A 175 12.34 -6.50 -21.73
C THR A 175 13.06 -6.06 -20.46
N PHE A 176 13.74 -4.93 -20.57
CA PHE A 176 14.45 -4.35 -19.44
C PHE A 176 13.98 -2.92 -19.24
N ALA A 177 13.56 -2.64 -18.01
CA ALA A 177 13.42 -1.28 -17.49
C ALA A 177 14.77 -0.86 -16.89
N GLY A 178 15.45 0.02 -17.61
CA GLY A 178 16.72 0.64 -17.28
C GLY A 178 16.55 2.09 -16.82
N PHE A 179 17.65 2.67 -16.34
CA PHE A 179 17.72 4.08 -15.97
C PHE A 179 18.93 4.69 -16.66
N SER A 180 18.81 4.92 -17.97
CA SER A 180 19.93 5.45 -18.73
C SER A 180 20.31 6.83 -18.19
N ARG A 181 21.59 6.99 -17.84
CA ARG A 181 22.15 8.25 -17.35
C ARG A 181 22.60 9.17 -18.49
N THR A 182 22.25 8.86 -19.74
CA THR A 182 22.57 9.70 -20.91
C THR A 182 21.83 11.03 -20.88
N LYS A 183 20.64 11.08 -20.28
CA LYS A 183 19.92 12.32 -20.01
C LYS A 183 20.62 13.07 -18.86
N GLN A 184 21.21 14.22 -19.15
CA GLN A 184 21.66 15.14 -18.11
C GLN A 184 20.43 15.78 -17.45
N ILE A 185 19.93 15.16 -16.39
CA ILE A 185 18.84 15.71 -15.57
C ILE A 185 19.49 16.61 -14.50
N PRO A 186 19.25 17.93 -14.51
CA PRO A 186 19.70 18.81 -13.44
C PRO A 186 19.09 18.34 -12.12
N THR A 187 19.94 17.95 -11.17
CA THR A 187 19.50 17.34 -9.91
C THR A 187 20.15 17.99 -8.72
N VAL A 188 19.38 18.13 -7.64
CA VAL A 188 19.91 18.52 -6.33
C VAL A 188 20.17 17.29 -5.47
N SER A 189 21.12 17.41 -4.53
CA SER A 189 21.40 16.37 -3.54
C SER A 189 20.17 16.07 -2.68
N ALA A 190 20.10 14.84 -2.17
CA ALA A 190 19.05 14.45 -1.23
C ALA A 190 19.15 15.28 0.07
N ASP A 191 17.99 15.71 0.59
CA ASP A 191 17.88 16.51 1.82
C ASP A 191 16.86 15.82 2.75
N PRO A 192 17.29 15.24 3.88
CA PRO A 192 16.37 14.61 4.82
C PRO A 192 15.32 15.56 5.42
N ASN A 193 15.57 16.87 5.46
CA ASN A 193 14.60 17.87 5.92
C ASN A 193 13.64 18.31 4.80
N LYS A 194 13.96 17.97 3.55
CA LYS A 194 13.09 18.12 2.38
C LYS A 194 13.04 16.80 1.62
N PRO A 195 12.30 15.81 2.16
CA PRO A 195 12.39 14.45 1.67
C PRO A 195 12.10 14.34 0.17
N SER A 196 12.76 13.37 -0.46
CA SER A 196 12.27 12.72 -1.69
C SER A 196 10.91 12.05 -1.40
N LEU A 197 10.14 11.73 -2.43
CA LEU A 197 8.81 11.14 -2.27
C LEU A 197 8.63 9.91 -3.17
N ALA A 198 8.51 8.74 -2.57
CA ALA A 198 8.32 7.47 -3.25
C ALA A 198 6.96 6.86 -2.89
N ILE A 199 6.08 6.73 -3.87
CA ILE A 199 4.69 6.28 -3.73
C ILE A 199 4.53 4.95 -4.46
N LEU A 200 4.20 3.90 -3.71
CA LEU A 200 3.76 2.61 -4.22
C LEU A 200 2.25 2.48 -4.01
N VAL A 201 1.52 2.30 -5.10
CA VAL A 201 0.07 2.09 -5.09
C VAL A 201 -0.24 0.67 -5.55
N LEU A 202 -1.00 -0.06 -4.75
CA LEU A 202 -1.52 -1.39 -5.06
C LEU A 202 -3.01 -1.24 -5.38
N ASP A 203 -3.40 -1.47 -6.65
CA ASP A 203 -4.80 -1.38 -7.08
C ASP A 203 -5.70 -2.27 -6.21
N SER A 204 -6.92 -1.84 -5.92
CA SER A 204 -7.94 -2.70 -5.31
C SER A 204 -7.51 -3.31 -3.97
N THR A 205 -6.73 -2.55 -3.19
CA THR A 205 -6.17 -2.96 -1.89
C THR A 205 -6.73 -2.14 -0.74
N ALA A 206 -7.62 -2.77 0.03
CA ALA A 206 -8.15 -2.22 1.29
C ALA A 206 -7.13 -2.32 2.44
N HIS A 207 -7.30 -1.51 3.49
CA HIS A 207 -6.47 -1.58 4.70
C HIS A 207 -6.47 -3.01 5.30
N ASN A 208 -7.65 -3.55 5.60
CA ASN A 208 -7.77 -4.89 6.18
C ASN A 208 -7.31 -6.01 5.23
N GLN A 209 -7.51 -5.84 3.93
CA GLN A 209 -6.98 -6.76 2.94
C GLN A 209 -5.45 -6.77 2.98
N PHE A 210 -4.81 -5.61 3.07
CA PHE A 210 -3.35 -5.54 3.23
C PHE A 210 -2.89 -6.23 4.52
N VAL A 211 -3.51 -5.94 5.66
CA VAL A 211 -3.19 -6.59 6.95
C VAL A 211 -3.35 -8.11 6.86
N ARG A 212 -4.41 -8.60 6.21
CA ARG A 212 -4.74 -10.03 6.05
C ARG A 212 -3.75 -10.76 5.14
N HIS A 213 -3.38 -10.16 4.02
CA HIS A 213 -2.59 -10.82 2.98
C HIS A 213 -1.09 -10.59 3.10
N MET A 214 -0.65 -9.51 3.76
CA MET A 214 0.75 -9.06 3.84
C MET A 214 1.29 -9.01 5.29
N PRO A 215 1.12 -10.06 6.12
CA PRO A 215 1.47 -10.00 7.54
C PRO A 215 2.97 -9.74 7.78
N LYS A 216 3.87 -10.25 6.92
CA LYS A 216 5.30 -10.02 7.11
C LYS A 216 5.71 -8.60 6.73
N THR A 217 5.12 -8.07 5.67
CA THR A 217 5.36 -6.69 5.23
C THR A 217 4.86 -5.70 6.26
N ILE A 218 3.64 -5.87 6.79
CA ILE A 218 3.07 -4.93 7.76
C ILE A 218 3.84 -4.94 9.08
N GLU A 219 4.29 -6.11 9.55
CA GLU A 219 5.16 -6.22 10.73
C GLU A 219 6.46 -5.43 10.54
N PHE A 220 7.09 -5.54 9.35
CA PHE A 220 8.30 -4.80 9.05
C PHE A 220 8.07 -3.29 8.91
N MET A 221 6.98 -2.87 8.26
CA MET A 221 6.57 -1.47 8.18
C MET A 221 6.38 -0.86 9.57
N GLN A 222 5.73 -1.58 10.49
CA GLN A 222 5.56 -1.14 11.88
C GLN A 222 6.91 -0.95 12.59
N LYS A 223 7.86 -1.89 12.42
CA LYS A 223 9.22 -1.76 12.99
C LYS A 223 9.97 -0.54 12.47
N LEU A 224 9.78 -0.16 11.21
CA LEU A 224 10.37 1.06 10.62
C LEU A 224 9.70 2.36 11.12
N GLY A 225 8.52 2.26 11.73
CA GLY A 225 7.73 3.40 12.18
C GLY A 225 6.92 4.05 11.05
N PHE A 226 6.36 3.24 10.14
CA PHE A 226 5.29 3.69 9.25
C PHE A 226 4.03 4.06 10.06
N ILE A 227 3.37 5.14 9.67
CA ILE A 227 2.11 5.60 10.27
C ILE A 227 0.97 5.29 9.29
N THR A 228 0.02 4.48 9.73
CA THR A 228 -1.13 4.03 8.92
C THR A 228 -2.38 4.82 9.27
N LEU A 229 -3.11 5.30 8.26
CA LEU A 229 -4.37 6.00 8.43
C LEU A 229 -5.54 5.00 8.44
N ASN A 230 -6.02 4.64 9.62
CA ASN A 230 -7.08 3.65 9.83
C ASN A 230 -8.47 4.17 9.43
N GLY A 231 -8.64 5.50 9.35
CA GLY A 231 -9.87 6.17 8.93
C GLY A 231 -9.81 6.79 7.53
N TYR A 232 -8.89 6.33 6.67
CA TYR A 232 -8.77 6.81 5.28
C TYR A 232 -9.88 6.24 4.40
N VAL A 233 -10.64 7.13 3.76
CA VAL A 233 -11.83 6.80 2.95
C VAL A 233 -11.70 7.37 1.56
N LYS A 234 -12.01 6.54 0.57
CA LYS A 234 -11.98 6.93 -0.84
C LYS A 234 -13.11 7.90 -1.21
N VAL A 235 -12.91 8.70 -2.26
CA VAL A 235 -13.92 9.66 -2.74
C VAL A 235 -14.67 9.20 -3.99
N GLY A 236 -14.15 8.19 -4.70
CA GLY A 236 -14.71 7.72 -5.96
C GLY A 236 -14.73 6.20 -6.12
N ASP A 237 -15.33 5.72 -7.20
CA ASP A 237 -15.53 4.30 -7.45
C ASP A 237 -14.27 3.57 -7.96
N ASN A 238 -13.59 4.15 -8.94
CA ASN A 238 -12.51 3.51 -9.71
C ASN A 238 -11.14 4.19 -9.45
N SER A 239 -10.07 3.70 -10.06
CA SER A 239 -8.70 4.16 -9.77
C SER A 239 -8.44 5.62 -10.11
N ALA A 240 -8.75 6.05 -11.34
CA ALA A 240 -8.46 7.41 -11.81
C ALA A 240 -9.13 8.49 -10.95
N VAL A 241 -10.39 8.26 -10.55
CA VAL A 241 -11.16 9.21 -9.72
C VAL A 241 -10.68 9.28 -8.27
N ASN A 242 -9.90 8.30 -7.81
CA ASN A 242 -9.27 8.31 -6.49
C ASN A 242 -7.82 8.80 -6.55
N LEU A 243 -7.07 8.52 -7.60
CA LEU A 243 -5.67 8.93 -7.71
C LEU A 243 -5.49 10.31 -8.35
N LEU A 244 -6.43 10.80 -9.16
CA LEU A 244 -6.42 12.21 -9.59
C LEU A 244 -6.49 13.19 -8.41
N PRO A 245 -7.38 13.03 -7.40
CA PRO A 245 -7.38 13.91 -6.25
C PRO A 245 -6.12 13.75 -5.40
N VAL A 246 -5.56 12.55 -5.27
CA VAL A 246 -4.30 12.34 -4.53
C VAL A 246 -3.10 13.00 -5.22
N LEU A 247 -2.95 12.82 -6.54
CA LEU A 247 -1.77 13.26 -7.27
C LEU A 247 -1.87 14.71 -7.76
N GLY A 248 -3.07 15.21 -8.08
CA GLY A 248 -3.28 16.53 -8.66
C GLY A 248 -4.24 17.43 -7.89
N GLY A 249 -4.85 16.95 -6.78
CA GLY A 249 -5.78 17.76 -5.99
C GLY A 249 -7.07 18.12 -6.72
N ARG A 250 -7.37 17.45 -7.84
CA ARG A 250 -8.52 17.69 -8.71
C ARG A 250 -9.50 16.53 -8.68
N SER A 251 -10.77 16.82 -8.97
CA SER A 251 -11.83 15.82 -9.04
C SER A 251 -12.65 16.01 -10.31
N ILE A 252 -13.03 14.92 -10.96
CA ILE A 252 -14.06 14.91 -12.02
C ILE A 252 -15.45 14.55 -11.47
N LEU A 253 -15.55 14.28 -10.16
CA LEU A 253 -16.80 13.95 -9.51
C LEU A 253 -17.53 15.23 -9.10
N PRO A 254 -18.87 15.19 -8.99
CA PRO A 254 -19.64 16.33 -8.51
C PRO A 254 -19.12 16.87 -7.18
N LYS A 255 -19.24 18.18 -6.99
CA LYS A 255 -18.87 18.87 -5.76
C LYS A 255 -19.56 18.25 -4.53
N ILE A 256 -18.77 17.87 -3.53
CA ILE A 256 -19.25 17.42 -2.21
C ILE A 256 -18.60 18.30 -1.14
N GLY A 257 -19.41 19.15 -0.49
CA GLY A 257 -18.93 20.17 0.44
C GLY A 257 -17.97 21.18 -0.21
N GLY A 258 -17.33 22.01 0.62
CA GLY A 258 -16.31 22.97 0.17
C GLY A 258 -16.82 24.04 -0.80
N ASP A 259 -15.89 24.71 -1.49
CA ASP A 259 -16.21 25.71 -2.51
C ASP A 259 -16.32 25.10 -3.93
N GLY A 260 -15.73 23.92 -4.15
CA GLY A 260 -15.73 23.21 -5.43
C GLY A 260 -14.56 23.59 -6.33
N SER A 261 -13.55 24.28 -5.82
CA SER A 261 -12.36 24.69 -6.57
C SER A 261 -11.54 23.51 -7.10
N GLU A 262 -11.67 22.32 -6.51
CA GLU A 262 -11.07 21.08 -6.97
C GLU A 262 -11.75 20.48 -8.21
N VAL A 263 -13.01 20.84 -8.47
CA VAL A 263 -13.86 20.17 -9.45
C VAL A 263 -13.52 20.65 -10.86
N LEU A 264 -13.21 19.71 -11.74
CA LEU A 264 -13.02 19.93 -13.17
C LEU A 264 -14.38 19.97 -13.89
N PRO A 265 -14.47 20.61 -15.08
CA PRO A 265 -15.70 20.65 -15.86
C PRO A 265 -16.27 19.25 -16.12
N GLU A 266 -17.58 19.09 -15.86
CA GLU A 266 -18.28 17.81 -16.01
C GLU A 266 -18.43 17.43 -17.48
N GLY A 267 -18.22 16.14 -17.79
CA GLY A 267 -18.42 15.60 -19.15
C GLY A 267 -17.33 15.98 -20.15
N GLU A 268 -16.30 16.71 -19.73
CA GLU A 268 -15.15 17.05 -20.56
C GLU A 268 -14.00 16.05 -20.38
N VAL A 269 -13.23 15.87 -21.46
CA VAL A 269 -11.96 15.13 -21.39
C VAL A 269 -10.98 15.91 -20.53
N VAL A 270 -10.37 15.23 -19.56
CA VAL A 270 -9.36 15.84 -18.69
C VAL A 270 -8.09 16.10 -19.48
N ASN A 271 -7.70 17.37 -19.57
CA ASN A 271 -6.39 17.76 -20.08
C ASN A 271 -5.34 17.62 -18.96
N LEU A 272 -4.64 16.48 -18.94
CA LEU A 272 -3.66 16.15 -17.90
C LEU A 272 -2.51 17.16 -17.84
N GLU A 273 -2.18 17.81 -18.96
CA GLU A 273 -1.13 18.83 -19.04
C GLU A 273 -1.48 20.14 -18.32
N ASN A 274 -2.75 20.33 -17.94
CA ASN A 274 -3.24 21.50 -17.18
C ASN A 274 -3.45 21.20 -15.69
N VAL A 275 -3.05 20.01 -15.22
CA VAL A 275 -3.15 19.63 -13.80
C VAL A 275 -1.75 19.68 -13.20
N ASP A 276 -1.59 20.42 -12.10
CA ASP A 276 -0.34 20.46 -11.35
C ASP A 276 -0.23 19.20 -10.48
N PHE A 277 0.53 18.22 -10.94
CA PHE A 277 0.72 16.97 -10.21
C PHE A 277 1.86 17.05 -9.20
N LEU A 278 1.90 16.11 -8.23
CA LEU A 278 3.01 15.96 -7.28
C LEU A 278 4.37 15.88 -7.97
N PHE A 279 4.46 15.23 -9.13
CA PHE A 279 5.72 15.15 -9.89
C PHE A 279 6.15 16.50 -10.48
N ASP A 280 5.23 17.42 -10.77
CA ASP A 280 5.56 18.76 -11.26
C ASP A 280 6.24 19.58 -10.15
N PHE A 281 5.68 19.58 -8.94
CA PHE A 281 6.29 20.23 -7.77
C PHE A 281 7.68 19.64 -7.42
N MET A 282 7.84 18.32 -7.57
CA MET A 282 9.14 17.67 -7.38
C MET A 282 10.13 18.06 -8.49
N LYS A 283 9.66 18.20 -9.72
CA LYS A 283 10.48 18.66 -10.85
C LYS A 283 10.92 20.12 -10.67
N GLU A 284 10.07 20.99 -10.14
CA GLU A 284 10.42 22.37 -9.77
C GLU A 284 11.55 22.43 -8.73
N ARG A 285 11.58 21.46 -7.79
CA ARG A 285 12.68 21.26 -6.85
C ARG A 285 13.93 20.61 -7.46
N LYS A 286 13.95 20.38 -8.78
CA LYS A 286 15.04 19.70 -9.50
C LYS A 286 15.26 18.27 -8.99
N CYS A 287 14.17 17.55 -8.71
CA CYS A 287 14.20 16.14 -8.37
C CYS A 287 14.04 15.28 -9.64
N VAL A 288 14.69 14.11 -9.68
CA VAL A 288 14.47 13.12 -10.75
C VAL A 288 13.09 12.50 -10.59
N THR A 289 12.32 12.39 -11.66
CA THR A 289 10.94 11.91 -11.58
C THR A 289 10.72 10.60 -12.33
N LEU A 290 9.97 9.68 -11.71
CA LEU A 290 9.49 8.43 -12.28
C LEU A 290 7.96 8.35 -12.19
N PHE A 291 7.31 8.03 -13.30
CA PHE A 291 5.91 7.62 -13.36
C PHE A 291 5.82 6.22 -14.00
N ASN A 292 5.26 5.26 -13.28
CA ASN A 292 5.10 3.88 -13.73
C ASN A 292 3.68 3.39 -13.43
N ASP A 293 2.85 3.21 -14.46
CA ASP A 293 1.52 2.62 -14.33
C ASP A 293 1.45 1.26 -15.05
N ASP A 294 1.33 0.19 -14.28
CA ASP A 294 0.95 -1.13 -14.81
C ASP A 294 -0.45 -1.05 -15.42
N ILE A 295 -0.60 -1.57 -16.63
CA ILE A 295 -1.80 -1.35 -17.46
C ILE A 295 -2.77 -2.53 -17.43
N LEU A 296 -2.33 -3.75 -17.07
CA LEU A 296 -3.07 -5.02 -17.19
C LEU A 296 -3.55 -5.38 -18.63
N ASP A 297 -4.18 -4.45 -19.36
CA ASP A 297 -4.62 -4.53 -20.75
C ASP A 297 -4.11 -3.30 -21.53
N VAL A 298 -3.83 -3.46 -22.83
CA VAL A 298 -3.27 -2.39 -23.68
C VAL A 298 -4.16 -1.14 -23.81
N ARG A 299 -5.48 -1.27 -23.56
CA ARG A 299 -6.46 -0.18 -23.59
C ARG A 299 -6.60 0.54 -22.24
N ARG A 300 -5.94 0.05 -21.19
CA ARG A 300 -6.04 0.56 -19.82
C ARG A 300 -4.77 1.33 -19.42
N GLY A 301 -4.74 1.72 -18.14
CA GLY A 301 -3.74 2.59 -17.52
C GLY A 301 -4.43 3.68 -16.71
N LEU A 302 -3.75 4.22 -15.69
CA LEU A 302 -4.38 5.04 -14.66
C LEU A 302 -5.12 6.26 -15.23
N PHE A 303 -4.47 6.99 -16.13
CA PHE A 303 -5.05 8.13 -16.86
C PHE A 303 -5.19 7.85 -18.36
N HIS A 304 -5.46 6.59 -18.70
CA HIS A 304 -5.70 6.12 -20.07
C HIS A 304 -7.10 5.50 -20.23
N TYR A 305 -7.85 5.38 -19.13
CA TYR A 305 -9.17 4.75 -19.08
C TYR A 305 -10.09 5.45 -18.07
N PRO A 306 -11.39 5.61 -18.37
CA PRO A 306 -12.02 5.32 -19.66
C PRO A 306 -11.71 6.42 -20.69
N ASN A 307 -11.77 6.12 -21.99
CA ASN A 307 -11.27 7.02 -23.03
C ASN A 307 -12.17 8.25 -23.25
N GLU A 308 -13.40 8.23 -22.75
CA GLU A 308 -14.31 9.38 -22.76
C GLU A 308 -13.86 10.47 -21.78
N THR A 309 -13.00 10.13 -20.81
CA THR A 309 -12.53 11.06 -19.78
C THR A 309 -11.02 11.24 -19.81
N PHE A 310 -10.26 10.16 -20.05
CA PHE A 310 -8.81 10.15 -19.96
C PHE A 310 -8.18 9.62 -21.25
N LEU A 311 -7.53 10.50 -22.02
CA LEU A 311 -6.89 10.18 -23.31
C LEU A 311 -5.39 9.86 -23.20
N GLY A 312 -4.86 9.69 -22.00
CA GLY A 312 -3.42 9.54 -21.76
C GLY A 312 -2.64 10.84 -21.87
N PHE A 313 -1.38 10.78 -21.48
CA PHE A 313 -0.47 11.92 -21.58
C PHE A 313 -0.02 12.16 -23.03
N ARG A 314 0.02 13.41 -23.48
CA ARG A 314 0.53 13.81 -24.81
C ARG A 314 2.06 13.90 -24.83
N ARG A 315 2.66 14.14 -23.67
CA ARG A 315 4.10 14.14 -23.43
C ARG A 315 4.44 13.26 -22.24
N SER A 316 5.69 12.83 -22.11
CA SER A 316 6.09 12.05 -20.94
C SER A 316 5.86 12.85 -19.65
N PRO A 317 5.14 12.30 -18.65
CA PRO A 317 4.81 13.01 -17.41
C PRO A 317 6.00 13.15 -16.46
N ALA A 318 7.04 12.33 -16.63
CA ALA A 318 8.20 12.25 -15.76
C ALA A 318 9.47 12.02 -16.59
N ASP A 319 10.65 12.12 -15.98
CA ASP A 319 11.92 11.88 -16.67
C ASP A 319 12.05 10.42 -17.13
N TYR A 320 11.49 9.50 -16.33
CA TYR A 320 11.32 8.08 -16.62
C TYR A 320 9.83 7.73 -16.69
N TYR A 321 9.41 7.15 -17.82
CA TYR A 321 8.03 6.73 -18.06
C TYR A 321 7.99 5.40 -18.82
N PHE A 322 7.41 4.37 -18.21
CA PHE A 322 7.54 2.96 -18.66
C PHE A 322 6.29 2.38 -19.34
N ARG A 323 5.35 3.21 -19.80
CA ARG A 323 4.18 2.70 -20.53
C ARG A 323 4.53 1.84 -21.77
N PRO A 324 5.50 2.19 -22.62
CA PRO A 324 5.88 1.33 -23.74
C PRO A 324 6.37 -0.06 -23.31
N PHE A 325 7.16 -0.13 -22.23
CA PHE A 325 7.59 -1.37 -21.59
C PHE A 325 6.39 -2.24 -21.19
N HIS A 326 5.37 -1.66 -20.54
CA HIS A 326 4.13 -2.37 -20.21
C HIS A 326 3.36 -2.82 -21.46
N LEU A 327 3.22 -1.96 -22.47
CA LEU A 327 2.54 -2.32 -23.73
C LEU A 327 3.22 -3.49 -24.45
N TYR A 328 4.55 -3.52 -24.48
CA TYR A 328 5.28 -4.64 -25.06
C TYR A 328 5.06 -5.92 -24.26
N ASN A 329 5.18 -5.84 -22.94
CA ASN A 329 5.03 -6.99 -22.05
C ASN A 329 3.62 -7.59 -22.14
N THR A 330 2.57 -6.78 -22.04
CA THR A 330 1.18 -7.22 -22.14
C THR A 330 0.89 -7.92 -23.48
N ARG A 331 1.49 -7.46 -24.59
CA ARG A 331 1.29 -8.07 -25.91
C ARG A 331 2.10 -9.34 -26.14
N ASN A 332 3.34 -9.37 -25.66
CA ASN A 332 4.32 -10.35 -26.11
C ASN A 332 4.77 -11.33 -25.01
N LEU A 333 4.83 -10.89 -23.75
CA LEU A 333 5.49 -11.64 -22.67
C LEU A 333 4.53 -12.11 -21.57
N VAL A 334 3.47 -11.37 -21.26
CA VAL A 334 2.53 -11.75 -20.20
C VAL A 334 1.59 -12.86 -20.69
N PHE A 335 1.40 -13.90 -19.88
CA PHE A 335 0.45 -14.99 -20.15
C PHE A 335 -0.96 -14.63 -19.67
N PRO A 336 -1.97 -14.55 -20.56
CA PRO A 336 -3.34 -14.22 -20.14
C PRO A 336 -4.01 -15.29 -19.27
N ILE A 337 -3.64 -16.57 -19.44
CA ILE A 337 -4.37 -17.72 -18.88
C ILE A 337 -4.38 -17.78 -17.34
N ASN A 338 -3.41 -17.13 -16.70
CA ASN A 338 -3.31 -17.04 -15.23
C ASN A 338 -3.65 -15.62 -14.73
N GLY A 339 -4.60 -14.93 -15.38
CA GLY A 339 -4.94 -13.55 -15.01
C GLY A 339 -3.76 -12.57 -15.13
N GLY A 340 -2.81 -12.85 -16.03
CA GLY A 340 -1.65 -12.00 -16.27
C GLY A 340 -0.53 -12.06 -15.22
N GLN A 341 -0.51 -13.05 -14.32
CA GLN A 341 0.49 -13.12 -13.24
C GLN A 341 1.88 -13.62 -13.69
N CYS A 342 1.95 -14.40 -14.77
CA CYS A 342 3.20 -15.00 -15.23
C CYS A 342 3.66 -14.43 -16.57
N MET A 343 4.96 -14.33 -16.74
CA MET A 343 5.61 -13.99 -18.00
C MET A 343 6.21 -15.22 -18.70
N LYS A 344 6.42 -15.13 -20.01
CA LYS A 344 7.00 -16.20 -20.86
C LYS A 344 8.38 -16.66 -20.41
N ASN A 345 9.15 -15.78 -19.81
CA ASN A 345 10.48 -16.05 -19.26
C ASN A 345 10.44 -16.63 -17.83
N GLY A 346 9.26 -16.97 -17.30
CA GLY A 346 9.12 -17.55 -15.97
C GLY A 346 9.09 -16.53 -14.83
N ASP A 347 9.16 -15.23 -15.13
CA ASP A 347 9.07 -14.20 -14.11
C ASP A 347 7.63 -14.04 -13.61
N ILE A 348 7.50 -13.65 -12.35
CA ILE A 348 6.26 -13.14 -11.77
C ILE A 348 6.10 -11.69 -12.23
N ASN A 349 5.04 -11.42 -12.98
CA ASN A 349 4.84 -10.16 -13.70
C ASN A 349 4.89 -8.93 -12.79
N VAL A 350 4.15 -8.96 -11.67
CA VAL A 350 4.11 -7.82 -10.73
C VAL A 350 5.46 -7.53 -10.08
N GLU A 351 6.32 -8.55 -9.87
CA GLU A 351 7.61 -8.35 -9.23
C GLU A 351 8.53 -7.51 -10.13
N ARG A 352 8.46 -7.72 -11.46
CA ARG A 352 9.17 -6.89 -12.44
C ARG A 352 8.79 -5.42 -12.37
N TYR A 353 7.55 -5.13 -11.98
CA TYR A 353 7.04 -3.77 -11.89
C TYR A 353 7.38 -3.13 -10.53
N LEU A 354 7.36 -3.92 -9.47
CA LEU A 354 7.88 -3.54 -8.14
C LEU A 354 9.40 -3.27 -8.17
N ASP A 355 10.16 -4.06 -8.94
CA ASP A 355 11.61 -3.88 -9.13
C ASP A 355 11.94 -2.47 -9.66
N ILE A 356 11.09 -1.90 -10.51
CA ILE A 356 11.28 -0.54 -11.05
C ILE A 356 11.28 0.49 -9.91
N TRP A 357 10.34 0.35 -8.96
CA TRP A 357 10.22 1.26 -7.82
C TRP A 357 11.40 1.12 -6.85
N GLU A 358 11.78 -0.11 -6.50
CA GLU A 358 12.90 -0.38 -5.62
C GLU A 358 14.22 0.12 -6.22
N ARG A 359 14.52 -0.29 -7.46
CA ARG A 359 15.77 0.07 -8.15
C ARG A 359 15.88 1.58 -8.35
N PHE A 360 14.79 2.25 -8.73
CA PHE A 360 14.81 3.71 -8.89
C PHE A 360 15.16 4.42 -7.58
N SER A 361 14.58 3.96 -6.47
CA SER A 361 14.79 4.54 -5.14
C SER A 361 16.21 4.31 -4.63
N LEU A 362 16.78 3.12 -4.86
CA LEU A 362 18.19 2.81 -4.54
C LEU A 362 19.15 3.64 -5.39
N LEU A 363 18.92 3.71 -6.70
CA LEU A 363 19.78 4.41 -7.66
C LEU A 363 19.87 5.92 -7.38
N HIS A 364 18.78 6.51 -6.89
CA HIS A 364 18.66 7.94 -6.66
C HIS A 364 18.67 8.33 -5.18
N LYS A 365 19.09 7.42 -4.28
CA LYS A 365 19.08 7.67 -2.82
C LYS A 365 19.83 8.95 -2.39
N ASP A 366 20.88 9.31 -3.13
CA ASP A 366 21.73 10.48 -2.83
C ASP A 366 21.29 11.76 -3.57
N LYS A 367 20.19 11.70 -4.32
CA LYS A 367 19.59 12.82 -5.07
C LYS A 367 18.14 13.03 -4.66
N CYS A 368 17.63 14.25 -4.81
CA CYS A 368 16.19 14.44 -4.72
C CYS A 368 15.49 13.67 -5.84
N HIS A 369 14.45 12.93 -5.49
CA HIS A 369 13.69 12.13 -6.45
C HIS A 369 12.22 11.99 -6.08
N PHE A 370 11.40 11.70 -7.09
CA PHE A 370 10.00 11.33 -6.99
C PHE A 370 9.76 10.03 -7.74
N SER A 371 9.07 9.08 -7.13
CA SER A 371 8.56 7.90 -7.83
C SER A 371 7.09 7.68 -7.54
N PHE A 372 6.33 7.43 -8.59
CA PHE A 372 4.96 6.92 -8.51
C PHE A 372 4.91 5.59 -9.25
N ASN A 373 4.54 4.52 -8.55
CA ASN A 373 4.42 3.18 -9.11
C ASN A 373 3.05 2.60 -8.78
N PHE A 374 2.21 2.38 -9.80
CA PHE A 374 0.86 1.83 -9.66
C PHE A 374 0.82 0.41 -10.21
N LEU A 375 0.55 -0.56 -9.34
CA LEU A 375 0.51 -1.99 -9.65
C LEU A 375 -0.94 -2.46 -9.76
N THR A 376 -1.36 -2.78 -10.97
CA THR A 376 -2.76 -3.10 -11.33
C THR A 376 -3.00 -4.59 -11.41
N GLY A 377 -2.14 -5.30 -12.17
CA GLY A 377 -2.43 -6.64 -12.63
C GLY A 377 -2.50 -7.70 -11.53
N LEU A 378 -1.87 -7.46 -10.37
CA LEU A 378 -1.84 -8.41 -9.27
C LEU A 378 -3.22 -8.62 -8.65
N THR A 379 -3.91 -7.53 -8.31
CA THR A 379 -5.04 -7.52 -7.37
C THR A 379 -6.36 -7.09 -7.98
N HIS A 380 -6.36 -6.46 -9.16
CA HIS A 380 -7.57 -5.88 -9.77
C HIS A 380 -8.71 -6.92 -9.95
N ASP A 381 -8.41 -8.11 -10.47
CA ASP A 381 -9.42 -9.14 -10.73
C ASP A 381 -9.51 -10.21 -9.62
N GLU A 382 -8.42 -10.45 -8.87
CA GLU A 382 -8.36 -11.39 -7.75
C GLU A 382 -7.59 -10.78 -6.56
N SER A 383 -8.32 -10.23 -5.60
CA SER A 383 -7.76 -9.55 -4.43
C SER A 383 -6.85 -10.43 -3.58
N SER A 384 -7.08 -11.75 -3.60
CA SER A 384 -6.34 -12.72 -2.80
C SER A 384 -4.88 -12.87 -3.24
N ASN A 385 -4.57 -12.53 -4.51
CA ASN A 385 -3.23 -12.60 -5.06
C ASN A 385 -2.24 -11.66 -4.37
N LEU A 386 -2.73 -10.65 -3.63
CA LEU A 386 -1.90 -9.73 -2.87
C LEU A 386 -0.86 -10.48 -2.01
N GLY A 387 -1.26 -11.59 -1.39
CA GLY A 387 -0.38 -12.38 -0.52
C GLY A 387 0.80 -13.05 -1.23
N ALA A 388 0.79 -13.12 -2.56
CA ALA A 388 1.89 -13.66 -3.36
C ALA A 388 3.17 -12.81 -3.27
N ILE A 389 3.04 -11.50 -3.01
CA ILE A 389 4.17 -10.57 -2.95
C ILE A 389 4.56 -10.16 -1.52
N ASP A 390 3.99 -10.78 -0.48
CA ASP A 390 4.30 -10.43 0.92
C ASP A 390 5.80 -10.51 1.22
N ASN A 391 6.43 -11.63 0.85
CA ASN A 391 7.88 -11.76 1.01
C ASN A 391 8.65 -10.76 0.15
N ARG A 392 8.21 -10.56 -1.10
CA ARG A 392 8.92 -9.70 -2.06
C ARG A 392 8.90 -8.25 -1.62
N LEU A 393 7.76 -7.70 -1.21
CA LEU A 393 7.65 -6.31 -0.75
C LEU A 393 8.37 -6.09 0.59
N ARG A 394 8.25 -7.03 1.54
CA ARG A 394 9.05 -6.99 2.77
C ARG A 394 10.55 -6.91 2.45
N THR A 395 11.06 -7.79 1.59
CA THR A 395 12.48 -7.78 1.21
C THR A 395 12.89 -6.52 0.45
N SER A 396 12.01 -5.93 -0.38
CA SER A 396 12.27 -4.59 -0.96
C SER A 396 12.47 -3.53 0.12
N LEU A 397 11.61 -3.51 1.14
CA LEU A 397 11.72 -2.54 2.23
C LEU A 397 13.00 -2.77 3.05
N GLU A 398 13.35 -4.02 3.32
CA GLU A 398 14.62 -4.39 3.98
C GLU A 398 15.83 -3.88 3.18
N SER A 399 15.82 -4.09 1.86
CA SER A 399 16.84 -3.61 0.93
C SER A 399 16.94 -2.08 0.91
N LEU A 400 15.81 -1.37 0.80
CA LEU A 400 15.75 0.10 0.82
C LEU A 400 16.25 0.68 2.15
N PHE A 401 15.93 0.03 3.26
CA PHE A 401 16.41 0.44 4.58
C PHE A 401 17.92 0.19 4.73
N ALA A 402 18.39 -1.02 4.44
CA ALA A 402 19.78 -1.43 4.61
C ALA A 402 20.76 -0.66 3.71
N ASN A 403 20.28 -0.18 2.56
CA ASN A 403 21.08 0.58 1.59
C ASN A 403 20.81 2.09 1.65
N ASP A 404 20.36 2.61 2.80
CA ASP A 404 20.24 4.04 3.09
C ASP A 404 19.21 4.83 2.25
N ALA A 405 18.40 4.18 1.41
CA ALA A 405 17.40 4.87 0.59
C ALA A 405 16.31 5.56 1.43
N MET A 406 16.06 5.07 2.65
CA MET A 406 15.12 5.65 3.61
C MET A 406 15.68 6.86 4.39
N LYS A 407 16.99 7.16 4.33
CA LYS A 407 17.58 8.28 5.09
C LYS A 407 17.08 9.65 4.67
N SER A 408 16.59 9.79 3.44
CA SER A 408 16.19 11.06 2.83
C SER A 408 14.88 10.98 2.04
N THR A 409 14.19 9.84 2.07
CA THR A 409 12.99 9.58 1.26
C THR A 409 11.79 9.29 2.14
N ALA A 410 10.69 10.01 1.89
CA ALA A 410 9.37 9.65 2.40
C ALA A 410 8.79 8.54 1.53
N PHE A 411 8.36 7.44 2.16
CA PHE A 411 7.77 6.29 1.46
C PHE A 411 6.29 6.20 1.79
N VAL A 412 5.46 6.08 0.75
CA VAL A 412 4.01 5.88 0.85
C VAL A 412 3.66 4.53 0.25
N ILE A 413 2.95 3.70 1.00
CA ILE A 413 2.34 2.46 0.50
C ILE A 413 0.83 2.63 0.66
N MET A 414 0.08 2.56 -0.43
CA MET A 414 -1.35 2.80 -0.40
C MET A 414 -2.13 1.96 -1.42
N GLY A 415 -3.44 1.92 -1.25
CA GLY A 415 -4.40 1.54 -2.29
C GLY A 415 -5.15 2.77 -2.79
N ASP A 416 -5.76 2.64 -3.96
CA ASP A 416 -6.67 3.62 -4.56
C ASP A 416 -8.13 3.41 -4.10
N HIS A 417 -8.53 2.14 -3.97
CA HIS A 417 -9.77 1.64 -3.40
C HIS A 417 -9.57 0.20 -2.90
N GLY A 418 -10.55 -0.39 -2.21
CA GLY A 418 -10.55 -1.83 -1.94
C GLY A 418 -11.16 -2.64 -3.10
N ASN A 419 -11.26 -3.97 -2.96
CA ASN A 419 -11.78 -4.80 -4.04
C ASN A 419 -13.25 -4.48 -4.39
N ARG A 420 -13.48 -4.15 -5.66
CA ARG A 420 -14.77 -3.77 -6.25
C ARG A 420 -15.34 -4.82 -7.22
N ILE A 421 -14.68 -5.97 -7.34
CA ILE A 421 -15.01 -7.05 -8.28
C ILE A 421 -15.29 -8.34 -7.50
N GLY A 422 -16.10 -9.23 -8.09
CA GLY A 422 -16.33 -10.56 -7.56
C GLY A 422 -17.42 -10.63 -6.48
N SER A 423 -17.43 -11.72 -5.73
CA SER A 423 -18.45 -12.03 -4.72
C SER A 423 -18.23 -11.34 -3.38
N ILE A 424 -16.99 -10.93 -3.08
CA ILE A 424 -16.60 -10.33 -1.80
C ILE A 424 -17.41 -9.07 -1.46
N GLN A 425 -17.78 -8.27 -2.48
CA GLN A 425 -18.64 -7.08 -2.33
C GLN A 425 -20.05 -7.39 -1.80
N ARG A 426 -20.48 -8.65 -1.80
CA ARG A 426 -21.78 -9.06 -1.23
C ARG A 426 -21.74 -9.16 0.29
N SER A 427 -20.56 -9.31 0.89
CA SER A 427 -20.40 -9.27 2.34
C SER A 427 -20.42 -7.84 2.87
N TYR A 428 -20.93 -7.65 4.09
CA TYR A 428 -20.80 -6.36 4.80
C TYR A 428 -19.36 -5.86 4.85
N VAL A 429 -18.38 -6.72 5.14
CA VAL A 429 -16.98 -6.30 5.27
C VAL A 429 -16.39 -5.94 3.93
N GLY A 430 -16.68 -6.68 2.86
CA GLY A 430 -16.24 -6.32 1.52
C GLY A 430 -16.73 -4.94 1.09
N ARG A 431 -17.95 -4.53 1.48
CA ARG A 431 -18.45 -3.16 1.22
C ARG A 431 -17.75 -2.09 2.06
N VAL A 432 -17.29 -2.42 3.25
CA VAL A 432 -16.47 -1.51 4.08
C VAL A 432 -15.05 -1.41 3.51
N GLU A 433 -14.39 -2.55 3.30
CA GLU A 433 -13.04 -2.66 2.74
C GLU A 433 -12.93 -1.94 1.40
N GLU A 434 -13.91 -2.10 0.51
CA GLU A 434 -13.95 -1.41 -0.79
C GLU A 434 -13.85 0.12 -0.67
N ARG A 435 -14.34 0.70 0.44
CA ARG A 435 -14.37 2.14 0.72
C ARG A 435 -13.18 2.64 1.53
N MET A 436 -12.43 1.74 2.16
CA MET A 436 -11.35 2.04 3.09
C MET A 436 -10.01 1.49 2.56
N PRO A 437 -9.41 2.15 1.55
CA PRO A 437 -8.12 1.76 1.00
C PRO A 437 -7.00 1.79 2.05
N MET A 438 -5.95 1.01 1.82
CA MET A 438 -4.73 1.09 2.62
C MET A 438 -4.06 2.46 2.41
N PHE A 439 -3.54 3.08 3.46
CA PHE A 439 -2.59 4.18 3.35
C PHE A 439 -1.63 4.16 4.53
N SER A 440 -0.34 4.14 4.25
CA SER A 440 0.71 4.21 5.26
C SER A 440 1.90 5.00 4.76
N ILE A 441 2.46 5.85 5.62
CA ILE A 441 3.57 6.75 5.31
C ILE A 441 4.72 6.57 6.28
N TYR A 442 5.93 6.52 5.73
CA TYR A 442 7.19 6.64 6.45
C TYR A 442 7.84 7.98 6.12
N LEU A 443 8.36 8.64 7.15
CA LEU A 443 9.16 9.85 7.02
C LEU A 443 10.59 9.58 7.53
N PRO A 444 11.62 10.13 6.87
CA PRO A 444 13.02 9.90 7.26
C PRO A 444 13.28 10.19 8.73
N GLU A 445 14.18 9.42 9.36
CA GLU A 445 14.49 9.59 10.79
C GLU A 445 14.92 11.03 11.14
N ALA A 446 15.79 11.63 10.33
CA ALA A 446 16.21 13.01 10.52
C ALA A 446 15.04 14.00 10.41
N PHE A 447 14.07 13.76 9.52
CA PHE A 447 12.84 14.55 9.43
C PHE A 447 12.00 14.43 10.71
N ARG A 448 11.84 13.20 11.23
CA ARG A 448 11.08 12.93 12.46
C ARG A 448 11.69 13.63 13.67
N ILE A 449 13.02 13.65 13.76
CA ILE A 449 13.76 14.31 14.85
C ILE A 449 13.64 15.83 14.76
N THR A 450 13.71 16.40 13.55
CA THR A 450 13.67 17.86 13.33
C THR A 450 12.26 18.43 13.38
N HIS A 451 11.24 17.64 13.05
CA HIS A 451 9.84 18.06 13.01
C HIS A 451 8.92 17.15 13.84
N PRO A 452 9.18 16.99 15.15
CA PRO A 452 8.39 16.09 16.00
C PRO A 452 6.90 16.46 16.05
N GLN A 453 6.56 17.74 15.91
CA GLN A 453 5.18 18.22 15.85
C GLN A 453 4.38 17.63 14.68
N TYR A 454 5.02 17.44 13.52
CA TYR A 454 4.37 16.84 12.36
C TYR A 454 4.10 15.36 12.56
N ILE A 455 5.01 14.67 13.25
CA ILE A 455 4.83 13.26 13.60
C ILE A 455 3.70 13.10 14.61
N GLN A 456 3.62 13.99 15.61
CA GLN A 456 2.52 14.00 16.57
C GLN A 456 1.16 14.24 15.89
N ASN A 457 1.10 15.17 14.92
CA ASN A 457 -0.13 15.42 14.17
C ASN A 457 -0.52 14.23 13.28
N LEU A 458 0.43 13.62 12.57
CA LEU A 458 0.18 12.41 11.79
C LEU A 458 -0.33 11.26 12.65
N MET A 459 0.31 10.99 13.80
CA MET A 459 -0.14 9.99 14.76
C MET A 459 -1.54 10.30 15.29
N PHE A 460 -1.83 11.57 15.59
CA PHE A 460 -3.16 11.99 16.01
C PHE A 460 -4.20 11.72 14.91
N ASN A 461 -3.85 12.00 13.65
CA ASN A 461 -4.71 11.83 12.49
C ASN A 461 -4.85 10.37 12.03
N ALA A 462 -4.00 9.45 12.51
CA ALA A 462 -4.03 8.03 12.15
C ALA A 462 -5.40 7.39 12.40
N ASN A 463 -6.13 7.85 13.42
CA ASN A 463 -7.47 7.35 13.78
C ASN A 463 -8.60 8.35 13.45
N ARG A 464 -8.38 9.33 12.55
CA ARG A 464 -9.37 10.33 12.14
C ARG A 464 -9.93 10.03 10.74
N LEU A 465 -11.11 10.56 10.45
CA LEU A 465 -11.71 10.50 9.11
C LEU A 465 -10.90 11.37 8.15
N THR A 466 -10.19 10.74 7.23
CA THR A 466 -9.36 11.40 6.22
C THR A 466 -9.80 10.95 4.82
N SER A 467 -9.53 11.78 3.81
CA SER A 467 -9.84 11.47 2.42
C SER A 467 -8.67 11.74 1.48
N ASN A 468 -8.87 11.40 0.20
CA ASN A 468 -7.90 11.60 -0.88
C ASN A 468 -7.36 13.04 -0.92
N PHE A 469 -8.18 14.02 -0.58
CA PHE A 469 -7.80 15.44 -0.57
C PHE A 469 -6.86 15.79 0.60
N ASP A 470 -7.07 15.21 1.78
CA ASP A 470 -6.19 15.40 2.94
C ASP A 470 -4.81 14.75 2.68
N VAL A 471 -4.83 13.56 2.05
CA VAL A 471 -3.61 12.91 1.55
C VAL A 471 -2.91 13.80 0.52
N HIS A 472 -3.62 14.36 -0.45
CA HIS A 472 -3.02 15.28 -1.43
C HIS A 472 -2.36 16.48 -0.77
N ALA A 473 -3.06 17.18 0.13
CA ALA A 473 -2.51 18.34 0.82
C ALA A 473 -1.21 17.98 1.57
N THR A 474 -1.19 16.82 2.21
CA THR A 474 -0.02 16.26 2.91
C THR A 474 1.14 15.98 1.95
N LEU A 475 0.88 15.23 0.87
CA LEU A 475 1.90 14.85 -0.10
C LEU A 475 2.38 16.04 -0.92
N LYS A 476 1.52 17.01 -1.22
CA LYS A 476 1.87 18.27 -1.88
C LYS A 476 2.82 19.09 -1.01
N GLN A 477 2.58 19.17 0.30
CA GLN A 477 3.49 19.84 1.22
C GLN A 477 4.90 19.20 1.19
N ILE A 478 4.96 17.86 1.24
CA ILE A 478 6.22 17.12 1.09
C ILE A 478 6.84 17.38 -0.28
N ALA A 479 6.04 17.34 -1.34
CA ALA A 479 6.47 17.53 -2.72
C ALA A 479 7.02 18.94 -2.97
N MET A 480 6.47 19.97 -2.35
CA MET A 480 7.01 21.34 -2.42
C MET A 480 8.21 21.57 -1.50
N GLY A 481 8.45 20.69 -0.52
CA GLY A 481 9.53 20.84 0.46
C GLY A 481 9.36 22.04 1.38
N ILE A 482 8.10 22.41 1.67
CA ILE A 482 7.73 23.58 2.48
C ILE A 482 7.29 23.10 3.87
N PHE A 483 8.11 23.42 4.86
CA PHE A 483 7.90 23.07 6.26
C PHE A 483 8.01 24.35 7.11
N GLY A 484 7.01 24.62 7.93
CA GLY A 484 6.88 25.84 8.75
C GLY A 484 5.78 26.81 8.31
N SER A 485 5.16 26.58 7.15
CA SER A 485 3.99 27.32 6.65
C SER A 485 2.99 26.36 6.02
N GLU A 486 1.71 26.74 5.95
CA GLU A 486 0.70 25.94 5.26
C GLU A 486 0.97 25.91 3.75
N ALA A 487 0.99 24.71 3.17
CA ALA A 487 0.91 24.56 1.73
C ALA A 487 -0.57 24.74 1.32
N THR A 488 -0.85 25.72 0.46
CA THR A 488 -2.20 25.93 -0.05
C THR A 488 -2.62 24.74 -0.92
N ALA A 489 -3.67 24.03 -0.50
CA ALA A 489 -4.35 23.02 -1.28
C ALA A 489 -5.71 23.54 -1.74
N LEU A 490 -6.20 23.06 -2.89
CA LEU A 490 -7.55 23.39 -3.38
C LEU A 490 -8.62 22.84 -2.43
N ARG A 491 -8.39 21.60 -1.97
CA ARG A 491 -9.27 20.86 -1.07
C ARG A 491 -8.41 20.01 -0.13
N GLY A 492 -8.97 19.72 1.04
CA GLY A 492 -8.32 18.91 2.08
C GLY A 492 -7.36 19.72 2.94
N THR A 493 -6.86 19.08 3.98
CA THR A 493 -5.96 19.69 4.96
C THR A 493 -4.72 18.81 5.14
N SER A 494 -3.53 19.41 5.19
CA SER A 494 -2.30 18.65 5.41
C SER A 494 -2.28 18.06 6.81
N LEU A 495 -2.09 16.75 6.87
CA LEU A 495 -2.06 15.97 8.10
C LEU A 495 -0.76 16.15 8.89
N LEU A 496 0.23 16.83 8.31
CA LEU A 496 1.46 17.24 9.00
C LEU A 496 1.21 18.48 9.86
N THR A 497 0.53 19.49 9.33
CA THR A 497 0.36 20.78 10.02
C THR A 497 -0.86 20.81 10.91
N GLU A 498 -1.94 20.15 10.51
CA GLU A 498 -3.23 20.26 11.18
C GLU A 498 -3.70 18.95 11.79
N ARG A 499 -4.49 19.05 12.85
CA ARG A 499 -5.21 17.93 13.46
C ARG A 499 -6.64 17.93 12.95
N ILE A 500 -7.05 16.82 12.38
CA ILE A 500 -8.41 16.64 11.87
C ILE A 500 -9.40 16.68 13.04
N PRO A 501 -10.43 17.56 13.00
CA PRO A 501 -11.41 17.68 14.07
C PRO A 501 -12.20 16.39 14.31
N VAL A 502 -12.62 16.17 15.57
CA VAL A 502 -13.35 14.95 15.96
C VAL A 502 -14.77 14.93 15.37
N GLU A 503 -15.33 16.12 15.09
CA GLU A 503 -16.66 16.33 14.51
C GLU A 503 -16.69 16.24 12.98
N ARG A 504 -15.55 15.96 12.32
CA ARG A 504 -15.47 15.96 10.86
C ARG A 504 -16.46 14.99 10.23
N THR A 505 -17.24 15.50 9.28
CA THR A 505 -18.22 14.71 8.51
C THR A 505 -17.65 14.27 7.15
N CYS A 506 -18.28 13.25 6.54
CA CYS A 506 -17.94 12.85 5.17
C CYS A 506 -18.06 13.98 4.16
N GLU A 507 -19.08 14.85 4.28
CA GLU A 507 -19.25 16.00 3.39
C GLU A 507 -18.09 16.99 3.52
N GLN A 508 -17.65 17.29 4.74
CA GLN A 508 -16.47 18.12 4.99
C GLN A 508 -15.20 17.49 4.41
N ALA A 509 -15.10 16.16 4.47
CA ALA A 509 -14.01 15.39 3.87
C ALA A 509 -14.12 15.22 2.33
N GLY A 510 -15.19 15.69 1.70
CA GLY A 510 -15.42 15.51 0.26
C GLY A 510 -15.77 14.07 -0.14
N VAL A 511 -16.22 13.25 0.80
CA VAL A 511 -16.60 11.84 0.59
C VAL A 511 -18.11 11.76 0.27
N PRO A 512 -18.50 11.26 -0.92
CA PRO A 512 -19.90 11.09 -1.28
C PRO A 512 -20.65 10.12 -0.35
N PRO A 513 -21.97 10.28 -0.13
CA PRO A 513 -22.74 9.44 0.80
C PRO A 513 -22.65 7.93 0.55
N ASN A 514 -22.56 7.50 -0.72
CA ASN A 514 -22.44 6.09 -1.07
C ASN A 514 -21.04 5.49 -0.79
N PHE A 515 -20.03 6.31 -0.53
CA PHE A 515 -18.70 5.90 -0.06
C PHE A 515 -18.45 6.23 1.42
N CYS A 516 -19.35 7.01 2.05
CA CYS A 516 -19.24 7.39 3.45
C CYS A 516 -19.46 6.21 4.39
N VAL A 517 -18.41 5.78 5.09
CA VAL A 517 -18.46 4.67 6.05
C VAL A 517 -18.79 5.10 7.49
N CYS A 518 -19.07 6.39 7.74
CA CYS A 518 -19.56 6.82 9.04
C CYS A 518 -20.91 6.13 9.32
N MET A 519 -21.02 5.45 10.46
CA MET A 519 -22.27 4.83 10.87
C MET A 519 -23.21 5.87 11.45
N ASP A 520 -24.48 5.75 11.07
CA ASP A 520 -25.58 6.55 11.59
C ASP A 520 -26.14 5.93 12.87
N GLU A 521 -26.52 6.78 13.81
CA GLU A 521 -27.34 6.35 14.95
C GLU A 521 -28.76 5.99 14.48
N LYS A 522 -29.20 4.78 14.82
CA LYS A 522 -30.59 4.34 14.64
C LYS A 522 -31.21 4.06 16.00
N PRO A 523 -32.12 4.93 16.49
CA PRO A 523 -32.78 4.70 17.75
C PRO A 523 -33.76 3.52 17.61
N LEU A 524 -33.38 2.37 18.16
CA LEU A 524 -34.26 1.21 18.28
C LEU A 524 -34.82 1.19 19.69
N GLY A 525 -36.00 1.79 19.89
CA GLY A 525 -36.62 1.97 21.22
C GLY A 525 -36.81 0.68 22.04
N ARG A 526 -36.77 -0.49 21.39
CA ARG A 526 -36.84 -1.81 22.01
C ARG A 526 -35.56 -2.27 22.72
N LEU A 527 -34.41 -1.65 22.47
CA LEU A 527 -33.12 -2.07 23.01
C LEU A 527 -32.84 -1.45 24.39
N ASN A 528 -33.61 -1.87 25.39
CA ASN A 528 -33.48 -1.46 26.80
C ASN A 528 -32.83 -2.57 27.66
N ARG A 529 -32.68 -2.33 28.97
CA ARG A 529 -32.10 -3.31 29.91
C ARG A 529 -32.77 -4.69 29.93
N GLN A 530 -34.02 -4.79 29.49
CA GLN A 530 -34.78 -6.04 29.42
C GLN A 530 -34.62 -6.75 28.07
N SER A 531 -33.99 -6.13 27.07
CA SER A 531 -33.80 -6.72 25.76
C SER A 531 -32.74 -7.82 25.77
N THR A 532 -32.90 -8.79 24.88
CA THR A 532 -31.95 -9.88 24.69
C THR A 532 -30.61 -9.34 24.17
N GLU A 533 -30.63 -8.31 23.32
CA GLU A 533 -29.43 -7.64 22.82
C GLU A 533 -28.66 -6.92 23.94
N PHE A 534 -29.34 -6.24 24.86
CA PHE A 534 -28.68 -5.63 26.04
C PHE A 534 -28.00 -6.70 26.90
N THR A 535 -28.67 -7.84 27.09
CA THR A 535 -28.10 -8.97 27.83
C THR A 535 -26.87 -9.55 27.10
N GLY A 536 -26.94 -9.69 25.77
CA GLY A 536 -25.84 -10.15 24.92
C GLY A 536 -24.63 -9.22 24.96
N VAL A 537 -24.85 -7.91 24.81
CA VAL A 537 -23.82 -6.87 24.95
C VAL A 537 -23.15 -6.97 26.33
N ARG A 538 -23.93 -7.04 27.41
CA ARG A 538 -23.40 -7.17 28.76
C ARG A 538 -22.56 -8.44 28.93
N ALA A 539 -22.99 -9.57 28.35
CA ALA A 539 -22.26 -10.82 28.41
C ALA A 539 -20.91 -10.72 27.67
N ALA A 540 -20.91 -10.21 26.44
CA ALA A 540 -19.68 -10.02 25.65
C ALA A 540 -18.68 -9.08 26.32
N LEU A 541 -19.17 -7.99 26.94
CA LEU A 541 -18.33 -7.09 27.73
C LEU A 541 -17.72 -7.80 28.94
N LYS A 542 -18.52 -8.56 29.70
CA LYS A 542 -18.01 -9.32 30.86
C LYS A 542 -16.95 -10.31 30.44
N GLU A 543 -17.22 -11.11 29.41
CA GLU A 543 -16.28 -12.10 28.88
C GLU A 543 -14.97 -11.44 28.45
N SER A 544 -15.04 -10.36 27.68
CA SER A 544 -13.83 -9.67 27.22
C SER A 544 -13.01 -9.07 28.37
N LEU A 545 -13.67 -8.56 29.42
CA LEU A 545 -13.01 -8.02 30.60
C LEU A 545 -12.31 -9.09 31.46
N THR A 546 -12.69 -10.36 31.36
CA THR A 546 -11.96 -11.46 32.05
C THR A 546 -10.53 -11.62 31.56
N LYS A 547 -10.21 -11.11 30.36
CA LYS A 547 -8.84 -11.11 29.80
C LYS A 547 -7.92 -10.12 30.52
N PHE A 548 -8.44 -9.28 31.42
CA PHE A 548 -7.71 -8.27 32.18
C PHE A 548 -7.73 -8.63 33.67
N PRO A 549 -6.67 -9.28 34.21
CA PRO A 549 -6.66 -9.79 35.58
C PRO A 549 -6.89 -8.71 36.64
N CYS A 550 -6.48 -7.48 36.37
CA CYS A 550 -6.64 -6.36 37.29
C CYS A 550 -8.12 -5.91 37.46
N LEU A 551 -9.06 -6.38 36.62
CA LEU A 551 -10.45 -5.95 36.60
C LEU A 551 -11.39 -7.05 37.09
N ASN A 552 -12.39 -6.66 37.89
CA ASN A 552 -13.45 -7.54 38.36
C ASN A 552 -14.66 -7.45 37.42
N ALA A 553 -14.68 -8.30 36.39
CA ALA A 553 -15.76 -8.37 35.40
C ALA A 553 -17.16 -8.63 36.01
N HIS A 554 -17.26 -9.26 37.18
CA HIS A 554 -18.55 -9.46 37.86
C HIS A 554 -19.14 -8.16 38.39
N ARG A 555 -18.30 -7.14 38.62
CA ARG A 555 -18.68 -5.79 39.05
C ARG A 555 -18.83 -4.81 37.88
N LEU A 556 -19.03 -5.32 36.65
CA LEU A 556 -19.36 -4.50 35.49
C LEU A 556 -20.77 -3.91 35.60
N THR A 557 -20.88 -2.60 35.39
CA THR A 557 -22.13 -1.86 35.28
C THR A 557 -22.18 -1.13 33.94
N ILE A 558 -23.20 -1.38 33.13
CA ILE A 558 -23.48 -0.54 31.94
C ILE A 558 -24.24 0.70 32.43
N LYS A 559 -23.76 1.89 32.06
CA LYS A 559 -24.31 3.17 32.52
C LYS A 559 -25.59 3.54 31.76
N ASP A 560 -25.65 3.21 30.47
CA ASP A 560 -26.78 3.56 29.61
C ASP A 560 -27.98 2.62 29.84
N ASP A 561 -29.19 3.19 29.89
CA ASP A 561 -30.43 2.40 30.03
C ASP A 561 -30.91 1.76 28.72
N ARG A 562 -30.39 2.26 27.60
CA ARG A 562 -30.71 1.81 26.25
C ARG A 562 -29.45 1.73 25.41
N LEU A 563 -29.38 0.74 24.53
CA LEU A 563 -28.29 0.63 23.57
C LEU A 563 -28.51 1.61 22.41
N GLN A 564 -27.50 2.44 22.14
CA GLN A 564 -27.45 3.24 20.93
C GLN A 564 -26.96 2.37 19.77
N THR A 565 -27.84 2.10 18.80
CA THR A 565 -27.47 1.29 17.63
C THR A 565 -26.81 2.16 16.58
N LEU A 566 -25.70 1.68 16.06
CA LEU A 566 -24.94 2.27 14.97
C LEU A 566 -25.00 1.34 13.76
N VAL A 567 -25.33 1.90 12.60
CA VAL A 567 -25.37 1.16 11.32
C VAL A 567 -24.84 2.00 10.19
N LEU A 568 -24.26 1.36 9.18
CA LEU A 568 -23.92 2.04 7.94
C LEU A 568 -25.18 2.60 7.26
N ASN A 569 -25.01 3.72 6.54
CA ASN A 569 -26.08 4.29 5.75
C ASN A 569 -26.59 3.29 4.68
N GLN A 570 -27.81 3.50 4.19
CA GLN A 570 -28.44 2.55 3.28
C GLN A 570 -27.69 2.37 1.95
N MET A 571 -27.06 3.43 1.42
CA MET A 571 -26.34 3.33 0.15
C MET A 571 -25.15 2.37 0.27
N VAL A 572 -24.38 2.47 1.36
CA VAL A 572 -23.27 1.55 1.64
C VAL A 572 -23.78 0.13 1.92
N ARG A 573 -24.88 -0.03 2.67
CA ARG A 573 -25.44 -1.37 2.94
C ARG A 573 -25.97 -2.05 1.68
N HIS A 574 -26.48 -1.30 0.71
CA HIS A 574 -26.84 -1.80 -0.63
C HIS A 574 -25.63 -2.01 -1.55
N GLY A 575 -24.45 -1.54 -1.18
CA GLY A 575 -23.26 -1.61 -2.04
C GLY A 575 -23.34 -0.70 -3.26
N LEU A 576 -24.01 0.45 -3.14
CA LEU A 576 -24.16 1.37 -4.26
C LEU A 576 -22.82 2.01 -4.64
N ARG A 577 -22.47 1.87 -5.92
CA ARG A 577 -21.28 2.47 -6.53
C ARG A 577 -21.56 3.85 -7.14
N ASN A 578 -22.81 4.09 -7.49
CA ASN A 578 -23.29 5.40 -7.97
C ASN A 578 -24.43 5.87 -7.06
N ALA A 579 -24.29 7.08 -6.49
CA ALA A 579 -25.29 7.68 -5.62
C ALA A 579 -26.66 7.86 -6.31
N SER A 580 -26.69 8.13 -7.61
CA SER A 580 -27.95 8.31 -8.37
C SER A 580 -28.79 7.03 -8.45
N ALA A 581 -28.20 5.86 -8.22
CA ALA A 581 -28.92 4.61 -8.18
C ALA A 581 -29.78 4.45 -6.91
N TYR A 582 -29.58 5.29 -5.88
CA TYR A 582 -30.29 5.18 -4.62
C TYR A 582 -31.79 5.38 -4.76
N ASP A 583 -32.25 6.24 -5.67
CA ASP A 583 -33.67 6.45 -5.90
C ASP A 583 -34.44 5.18 -6.28
N LYS A 584 -33.76 4.20 -6.89
CA LYS A 584 -34.33 2.91 -7.28
C LYS A 584 -34.52 1.97 -6.09
N VAL A 585 -33.76 2.17 -5.01
CA VAL A 585 -33.71 1.25 -3.85
C VAL A 585 -34.05 1.92 -2.52
N LYS A 586 -34.34 3.23 -2.49
CA LYS A 586 -34.61 4.00 -1.26
C LYS A 586 -35.78 3.46 -0.42
N ASN A 587 -36.73 2.78 -1.06
CA ASN A 587 -37.89 2.16 -0.41
C ASN A 587 -37.62 0.71 0.03
N VAL A 588 -36.48 0.13 -0.33
CA VAL A 588 -36.07 -1.23 0.04
C VAL A 588 -35.03 -1.12 1.16
N GLN A 589 -35.35 -1.62 2.34
CA GLN A 589 -34.39 -1.63 3.44
C GLN A 589 -33.28 -2.64 3.13
N ALA A 590 -32.03 -2.15 3.05
CA ALA A 590 -30.87 -3.02 2.99
C ALA A 590 -30.79 -3.91 4.25
N ALA A 591 -30.22 -5.10 4.10
CA ALA A 591 -29.98 -5.99 5.23
C ALA A 591 -29.17 -5.30 6.34
N MET A 592 -29.46 -5.65 7.59
CA MET A 592 -28.62 -5.31 8.74
C MET A 592 -27.85 -6.56 9.10
N GLU A 593 -26.64 -6.71 8.56
CA GLU A 593 -25.80 -7.88 8.83
C GLU A 593 -25.05 -7.74 10.16
N ILE A 594 -24.44 -6.57 10.39
CA ILE A 594 -23.72 -6.24 11.62
C ILE A 594 -24.26 -4.93 12.17
N LEU A 595 -24.66 -4.96 13.43
CA LEU A 595 -24.98 -3.77 14.22
C LEU A 595 -23.82 -3.45 15.15
N PHE A 596 -23.61 -2.18 15.41
CA PHE A 596 -22.62 -1.73 16.39
C PHE A 596 -23.32 -1.01 17.55
N PHE A 597 -22.77 -1.15 18.74
CA PHE A 597 -23.23 -0.45 19.94
C PHE A 597 -22.04 0.23 20.61
N ASP A 598 -22.10 1.55 20.75
CA ASP A 598 -21.21 2.26 21.67
C ASP A 598 -21.83 2.20 23.06
N VAL A 599 -21.06 1.72 24.03
CA VAL A 599 -21.53 1.45 25.39
C VAL A 599 -20.62 2.14 26.39
N ASN A 600 -21.22 2.97 27.25
CA ASN A 600 -20.53 3.49 28.42
C ASN A 600 -20.74 2.54 29.60
N ALA A 601 -19.65 2.13 30.22
CA ALA A 601 -19.68 1.20 31.35
C ALA A 601 -18.72 1.64 32.44
N SER A 602 -18.82 0.98 33.60
CA SER A 602 -17.83 1.06 34.66
C SER A 602 -17.55 -0.32 35.22
N VAL A 603 -16.32 -0.57 35.60
CA VAL A 603 -15.87 -1.83 36.22
C VAL A 603 -15.01 -1.52 37.44
N ARG A 604 -15.01 -2.40 38.43
CA ARG A 604 -14.08 -2.25 39.56
C ARG A 604 -12.79 -2.98 39.30
N THR A 605 -11.67 -2.42 39.73
CA THR A 605 -10.41 -3.16 39.83
C THR A 605 -10.51 -4.24 40.90
N PHE A 606 -9.86 -5.39 40.69
CA PHE A 606 -9.90 -6.51 41.60
C PHE A 606 -9.23 -6.18 42.96
N TYR A 607 -8.03 -5.60 42.93
CA TYR A 607 -7.22 -5.35 44.11
C TYR A 607 -7.61 -4.08 44.88
N THR A 608 -7.67 -2.93 44.20
CA THR A 608 -7.88 -1.63 44.87
C THR A 608 -9.36 -1.23 45.01
N GLN A 609 -10.28 -2.02 44.44
CA GLN A 609 -11.72 -1.73 44.39
C GLN A 609 -12.08 -0.36 43.76
N LYS A 610 -11.14 0.30 43.08
CA LYS A 610 -11.38 1.55 42.36
C LYS A 610 -12.29 1.31 41.16
N THR A 611 -13.16 2.27 40.88
CA THR A 611 -14.00 2.26 39.68
C THR A 611 -13.19 2.78 38.50
N VAL A 612 -13.18 2.03 37.41
CA VAL A 612 -12.63 2.41 36.12
C VAL A 612 -13.79 2.59 35.15
N ASP A 613 -13.91 3.78 34.59
CA ASP A 613 -14.88 4.06 33.54
C ASP A 613 -14.37 3.56 32.20
N LEU A 614 -15.26 2.97 31.41
CA LEU A 614 -14.96 2.32 30.15
C LEU A 614 -15.90 2.82 29.07
N ARG A 615 -15.37 2.96 27.85
CA ARG A 615 -16.16 3.07 26.64
C ARG A 615 -15.80 1.89 25.73
N ALA A 616 -16.82 1.19 25.25
CA ALA A 616 -16.65 0.00 24.42
C ALA A 616 -17.49 0.08 23.16
N ARG A 617 -17.00 -0.50 22.06
CA ARG A 617 -17.78 -0.75 20.84
C ARG A 617 -18.05 -2.24 20.71
N VAL A 618 -19.31 -2.63 20.69
CA VAL A 618 -19.74 -4.03 20.58
C VAL A 618 -20.40 -4.27 19.23
N LYS A 619 -19.92 -5.28 18.49
CA LYS A 619 -20.52 -5.83 17.28
C LYS A 619 -21.62 -6.81 17.66
N HIS A 620 -22.71 -6.80 16.90
CA HIS A 620 -23.75 -7.82 16.94
C HIS A 620 -24.00 -8.36 15.52
N TYR A 621 -23.69 -9.63 15.33
CA TYR A 621 -23.94 -10.37 14.10
C TYR A 621 -25.39 -10.81 14.10
N VAL A 622 -26.22 -10.17 13.27
CA VAL A 622 -27.68 -10.25 13.37
C VAL A 622 -28.22 -11.65 13.05
N LYS A 623 -27.60 -12.33 12.08
CA LYS A 623 -28.06 -13.66 11.63
C LYS A 623 -27.74 -14.74 12.68
N GLU A 624 -26.54 -14.69 13.25
CA GLU A 624 -26.05 -15.67 14.23
C GLU A 624 -26.49 -15.33 15.66
N PHE A 625 -26.97 -14.10 15.89
CA PHE A 625 -27.31 -13.56 17.20
C PHE A 625 -26.14 -13.65 18.20
N THR A 626 -24.94 -13.30 17.73
CA THR A 626 -23.71 -13.30 18.54
C THR A 626 -23.13 -11.91 18.72
N PHE A 627 -22.41 -11.71 19.82
CA PHE A 627 -21.88 -10.41 20.22
C PHE A 627 -20.37 -10.50 20.42
N GLU A 628 -19.64 -9.49 19.95
CA GLU A 628 -18.18 -9.43 20.07
C GLU A 628 -17.75 -8.01 20.36
N VAL A 629 -16.79 -7.82 21.26
CA VAL A 629 -16.28 -6.48 21.55
C VAL A 629 -15.18 -6.12 20.56
N ALA A 630 -15.42 -5.09 19.75
CA ALA A 630 -14.48 -4.61 18.75
C ALA A 630 -13.40 -3.69 19.34
N SER A 631 -13.72 -2.93 20.39
CA SER A 631 -12.75 -2.06 21.05
C SER A 631 -13.17 -1.72 22.48
N PHE A 632 -12.18 -1.51 23.34
CA PHE A 632 -12.30 -0.99 24.70
C PHE A 632 -11.29 0.12 24.92
N VAL A 633 -11.74 1.21 25.52
CA VAL A 633 -10.88 2.24 26.09
C VAL A 633 -11.33 2.56 27.50
N ALA A 634 -10.38 2.73 28.40
CA ALA A 634 -10.66 3.28 29.70
C ALA A 634 -10.68 4.80 29.64
N VAL A 635 -11.51 5.43 30.46
CA VAL A 635 -11.75 6.86 30.44
C VAL A 635 -11.21 7.44 31.74
N VAL A 636 -10.09 8.18 31.68
CA VAL A 636 -9.39 8.71 32.85
C VAL A 636 -9.39 10.23 32.83
N PHE A 637 -9.83 10.86 33.92
CA PHE A 637 -9.72 12.30 34.08
C PHE A 637 -8.29 12.68 34.51
N SER A 638 -7.66 13.56 33.73
CA SER A 638 -6.38 14.17 34.07
C SER A 638 -6.61 15.53 34.69
N GLU A 639 -6.38 15.66 36.00
CA GLU A 639 -6.44 16.95 36.70
C GLU A 639 -5.48 17.99 36.10
N LYS A 640 -4.31 17.53 35.63
CA LYS A 640 -3.28 18.38 35.03
C LYS A 640 -3.70 18.98 33.68
N LEU A 641 -4.45 18.22 32.88
CA LEU A 641 -4.98 18.66 31.59
C LEU A 641 -6.39 19.25 31.70
N ASN A 642 -7.02 19.13 32.87
CA ASN A 642 -8.44 19.39 33.11
C ASN A 642 -9.33 18.75 32.03
N ALA A 643 -8.98 17.53 31.62
CA ALA A 643 -9.59 16.85 30.49
C ALA A 643 -9.69 15.35 30.75
N THR A 644 -10.72 14.73 30.20
CA THR A 644 -10.89 13.28 30.22
C THR A 644 -10.19 12.68 29.03
N THR A 645 -9.17 11.87 29.29
CA THR A 645 -8.37 11.20 28.26
C THR A 645 -8.68 9.71 28.25
N PRO A 646 -9.18 9.19 27.13
CA PRO A 646 -9.29 7.76 26.95
C PRO A 646 -7.91 7.11 26.72
N ILE A 647 -7.67 5.99 27.40
CA ILE A 647 -6.39 5.26 27.40
C ILE A 647 -6.61 3.76 27.20
N ASP A 648 -5.60 3.06 26.69
CA ASP A 648 -5.63 1.61 26.56
C ASP A 648 -5.84 0.97 27.94
N LEU A 649 -6.82 0.08 28.03
CA LEU A 649 -7.17 -0.64 29.24
C LEU A 649 -6.00 -1.48 29.80
N LYS A 650 -5.10 -1.98 28.94
CA LYS A 650 -3.89 -2.70 29.35
C LYS A 650 -2.95 -1.82 30.17
N LEU A 651 -2.82 -0.54 29.81
CA LEU A 651 -1.97 0.41 30.52
C LEU A 651 -2.46 0.63 31.95
N ILE A 652 -3.78 0.67 32.16
CA ILE A 652 -4.37 0.76 33.50
C ILE A 652 -3.97 -0.45 34.34
N CYS A 653 -4.10 -1.67 33.82
CA CYS A 653 -3.73 -2.86 34.58
C CYS A 653 -2.25 -2.85 34.98
N ASN A 654 -1.37 -2.43 34.08
CA ASN A 654 0.06 -2.34 34.38
C ASN A 654 0.39 -1.33 35.49
N THR A 655 -0.41 -0.27 35.65
CA THR A 655 -0.24 0.74 36.71
C THR A 655 -0.94 0.40 38.03
N VAL A 656 -1.96 -0.47 38.01
CA VAL A 656 -2.73 -0.85 39.21
C VAL A 656 -2.10 -2.04 39.95
N ASP A 657 -1.25 -2.81 39.27
CA ASP A 657 -0.48 -3.93 39.85
C ASP A 657 0.86 -3.50 40.49
N THR A 658 1.16 -2.18 40.49
CA THR A 658 2.25 -1.55 41.28
C THR A 658 1.67 -0.69 42.38
#